data_AF-A0A370D8E0-F1
#
_entry.id   AF-A0A370D8E0-F1
#
_cell.length_a   1.000
_cell.length_b   1.000
_cell.length_c   1.000
_cell.angle_alpha   90.00
_cell.angle_beta   90.00
_cell.angle_gamma   90.00
#
_symmetry.space_group_name_H-M   'P 1'
#
loop_
_entity.id
_entity.type
_entity.pdbx_description
1 polymer ?
#
loop_
_entity_poly.entity_id
_entity_poly.type
_entity_poly.pdbx_seq_one_letter_code
_entity_poly.pdbx_strand_id
1 'polypeptide(L)'
;MLRLSKFILISLITFNVTAENTIDKAPELKDIFYGESLFYAFQNKHFDAISKLDAELGQFYSLDNPSLDPFNQHINHAEFSAGSFELAYRMHQRAGRAIKAIMESSLNQKIRNEAAYRLAQIYYRKNQPGNALDILEKIQGEMAEDLRVDEIYLRAQVYISTGKFSEAIVLLKSIEGEDKYKGYILYNLGIAYIQNQEEKKAIVALTEMGKMSSDDRGIQALKDKANLTLANRMLENGSPDQAKQYFSRVRLNGPFADKALLGMGWVNASMGKYKKALVPWGILQKREVTNELVQESMLAVPYAYGQLHYYGQAALSYGQAMDNFGSEIDRLQTSIKSVREGKFLNALLDKQGERDKNWLHNLRDRQETPETRYILSLMASNDFQQSLQNYQDLAELRVRLTYWLATLDVYVELIEIRRKYYEPLLPVVEKEFKKLDARIRLRLSQRDRLDQRLKSLVIARRPDYLATAEERGIQDRLAEVELYLSTNPQNYTDDVRQRIARLKGVLHWQINEAYHERLTNAYKQMQTLDVYINNLNKAYQSFVRTRQAATQSYEGYDIPIRQLKTKIQATQVKVDGIMARQGRLIEALAVNELERRRNLLEEYQIKARFALAESYDRATKKQQKAEEEKLLENIEKNKVLKQSTDGVATEENQQEQLAKEPPDEKINEAAQ
;
A
#
# COMPACT_ATOMS: atom_id res chain seq x y z
N MET A 1 39.83 -15.39 15.15
CA MET A 1 39.89 -14.34 14.11
C MET A 1 39.30 -14.85 12.78
N LEU A 2 38.11 -15.47 12.81
CA LEU A 2 37.36 -15.97 11.65
C LEU A 2 35.89 -16.17 12.10
N ARG A 3 35.17 -15.06 12.29
CA ARG A 3 33.70 -15.01 12.43
C ARG A 3 33.13 -13.78 11.73
N LEU A 4 33.70 -13.45 10.57
CA LEU A 4 33.15 -12.45 9.65
C LEU A 4 32.38 -13.10 8.48
N SER A 5 32.35 -14.43 8.39
CA SER A 5 31.61 -15.14 7.36
C SER A 5 30.23 -15.56 7.85
N LYS A 6 29.26 -15.43 6.95
CA LYS A 6 27.83 -15.75 7.06
C LYS A 6 26.92 -14.60 7.51
N PHE A 7 26.86 -13.50 6.75
CA PHE A 7 25.59 -12.76 6.53
C PHE A 7 25.73 -11.85 5.29
N ILE A 8 25.76 -12.45 4.09
CA ILE A 8 25.41 -11.72 2.87
C ILE A 8 23.89 -11.86 2.73
N LEU A 9 23.15 -10.88 3.25
CA LEU A 9 21.73 -10.75 2.97
C LEU A 9 21.62 -10.22 1.53
N ILE A 10 21.30 -11.09 0.57
CA ILE A 10 21.02 -10.73 -0.82
C ILE A 10 19.66 -10.03 -0.84
N SER A 11 19.66 -8.74 -0.54
CA SER A 11 18.49 -7.89 -0.75
C SER A 11 18.61 -7.26 -2.13
N LEU A 12 17.88 -7.83 -3.11
CA LEU A 12 17.54 -7.13 -4.35
C LEU A 12 16.62 -5.96 -3.98
N ILE A 13 16.91 -4.77 -4.50
CA ILE A 13 16.07 -3.60 -4.27
C ILE A 13 15.05 -3.55 -5.40
N THR A 14 13.82 -3.95 -5.09
CA THR A 14 12.67 -3.68 -5.95
C THR A 14 12.36 -2.19 -5.86
N PHE A 15 12.58 -1.45 -6.94
CA PHE A 15 12.02 -0.12 -7.03
C PHE A 15 10.50 -0.25 -7.16
N ASN A 16 9.76 0.36 -6.24
CA ASN A 16 8.37 0.67 -6.51
C ASN A 16 8.38 1.81 -7.52
N VAL A 17 8.36 1.48 -8.81
CA VAL A 17 7.56 2.30 -9.71
C VAL A 17 6.15 2.14 -9.14
N THR A 18 5.71 3.14 -8.36
CA THR A 18 4.28 3.44 -8.27
C THR A 18 3.81 3.28 -9.68
N ALA A 19 2.92 2.31 -9.95
CA ALA A 19 2.32 2.18 -11.26
C ALA A 19 1.79 3.57 -11.57
N GLU A 20 2.55 4.32 -12.37
CA GLU A 20 2.07 5.52 -12.99
C GLU A 20 0.98 4.92 -13.85
N ASN A 21 -0.26 5.12 -13.41
CA ASN A 21 -1.41 4.69 -14.18
C ASN A 21 -1.18 5.36 -15.53
N THR A 22 -0.82 4.58 -16.55
CA THR A 22 -0.48 5.02 -17.91
C THR A 22 -1.70 5.58 -18.66
N ILE A 23 -2.68 6.04 -17.90
CA ILE A 23 -3.87 6.75 -18.33
C ILE A 23 -3.71 8.19 -17.83
N ASP A 24 -2.67 8.87 -18.31
CA ASP A 24 -2.46 10.32 -18.15
C ASP A 24 -3.48 11.16 -18.95
N LYS A 25 -4.51 10.50 -19.48
CA LYS A 25 -5.76 11.10 -19.90
C LYS A 25 -6.88 10.34 -19.22
N ALA A 26 -7.32 10.81 -18.05
CA ALA A 26 -8.58 10.36 -17.48
C ALA A 26 -9.62 10.33 -18.61
N PRO A 27 -10.22 9.17 -18.93
CA PRO A 27 -11.23 9.10 -19.97
C PRO A 27 -12.29 10.15 -19.66
N GLU A 28 -12.90 10.74 -20.69
CA GLU A 28 -14.02 11.67 -20.52
C GLU A 28 -15.05 10.96 -19.61
N LEU A 29 -15.12 11.39 -18.35
CA LEU A 29 -15.78 10.66 -17.27
C LEU A 29 -17.28 10.87 -17.42
N LYS A 30 -17.92 9.97 -18.17
CA LYS A 30 -19.35 10.01 -18.45
C LYS A 30 -20.17 9.33 -17.37
N ASP A 31 -19.54 8.48 -16.56
CA ASP A 31 -20.15 7.82 -15.42
C ASP A 31 -19.56 8.32 -14.09
N ILE A 32 -20.44 8.78 -13.19
CA ILE A 32 -20.05 9.39 -11.91
C ILE A 32 -19.61 8.31 -10.91
N PHE A 33 -20.21 7.12 -10.92
CA PHE A 33 -19.92 6.07 -9.94
C PHE A 33 -18.57 5.41 -10.21
N TYR A 34 -18.24 5.20 -11.48
CA TYR A 34 -16.89 4.84 -11.89
C TYR A 34 -15.87 5.91 -11.51
N GLY A 35 -16.20 7.19 -11.74
CA GLY A 35 -15.38 8.32 -11.28
C GLY A 35 -15.14 8.35 -9.77
N GLU A 36 -16.16 8.02 -8.99
CA GLU A 36 -16.05 7.91 -7.54
C GLU A 36 -15.07 6.79 -7.16
N SER A 37 -15.16 5.61 -7.79
CA SER A 37 -14.22 4.51 -7.52
C SER A 37 -12.76 4.92 -7.80
N LEU A 38 -12.50 5.64 -8.90
CA LEU A 38 -11.19 6.18 -9.24
C LEU A 38 -10.72 7.22 -8.21
N PHE A 39 -11.62 8.11 -7.77
CA PHE A 39 -11.31 9.12 -6.75
C PHE A 39 -10.81 8.51 -5.43
N TYR A 40 -11.42 7.41 -4.97
CA TYR A 40 -10.93 6.68 -3.79
C TYR A 40 -9.59 5.99 -4.07
N ALA A 41 -9.41 5.41 -5.26
CA ALA A 41 -8.15 4.77 -5.63
C ALA A 41 -6.98 5.77 -5.67
N PHE A 42 -7.19 6.98 -6.20
CA PHE A 42 -6.17 8.04 -6.22
C PHE A 42 -5.82 8.59 -4.83
N GLN A 43 -6.67 8.37 -3.82
CA GLN A 43 -6.38 8.65 -2.41
C GLN A 43 -5.73 7.48 -1.67
N ASN A 44 -5.36 6.41 -2.37
CA ASN A 44 -4.89 5.13 -1.80
C ASN A 44 -5.93 4.43 -0.89
N LYS A 45 -7.22 4.76 -1.03
CA LYS A 45 -8.32 4.07 -0.33
C LYS A 45 -8.83 2.90 -1.19
N HIS A 46 -7.94 1.94 -1.43
CA HIS A 46 -8.20 0.89 -2.42
C HIS A 46 -9.37 -0.03 -2.05
N PHE A 47 -9.60 -0.32 -0.76
CA PHE A 47 -10.77 -1.12 -0.37
C PHE A 47 -12.10 -0.45 -0.71
N ASP A 48 -12.20 0.87 -0.49
CA ASP A 48 -13.39 1.65 -0.84
C ASP A 48 -13.59 1.68 -2.36
N ALA A 49 -12.50 1.87 -3.11
CA ALA A 49 -12.51 1.82 -4.56
C ALA A 49 -13.01 0.46 -5.09
N ILE A 50 -12.48 -0.65 -4.57
CA ILE A 50 -12.90 -2.02 -4.92
C ILE A 50 -14.38 -2.21 -4.57
N SER A 51 -14.79 -1.86 -3.34
CA SER A 51 -16.16 -2.11 -2.88
C SER A 51 -17.20 -1.37 -3.72
N LYS A 52 -16.90 -0.12 -4.11
CA LYS A 52 -17.77 0.68 -4.98
C LYS A 52 -17.79 0.13 -6.40
N LEU A 53 -16.62 -0.16 -6.97
CA LEU A 53 -16.53 -0.69 -8.33
C LEU A 53 -17.18 -2.07 -8.48
N ASP A 54 -17.01 -2.95 -7.48
CA ASP A 54 -17.68 -4.26 -7.43
C ASP A 54 -19.21 -4.10 -7.37
N ALA A 55 -19.71 -3.10 -6.65
CA ALA A 55 -21.14 -2.81 -6.58
C ALA A 55 -21.67 -2.33 -7.94
N GLU A 56 -20.96 -1.44 -8.63
CA GLU A 56 -21.33 -0.96 -9.96
C GLU A 56 -21.28 -2.08 -11.01
N LEU A 57 -20.21 -2.88 -11.03
CA LEU A 57 -20.09 -4.04 -11.92
C LEU A 57 -21.23 -5.04 -11.66
N GLY A 58 -21.52 -5.33 -10.39
CA GLY A 58 -22.61 -6.23 -10.00
C GLY A 58 -23.98 -5.73 -10.47
N GLN A 59 -24.24 -4.42 -10.35
CA GLN A 59 -25.48 -3.81 -10.87
C GLN A 59 -25.52 -3.89 -12.39
N PHE A 60 -24.44 -3.52 -13.08
CA PHE A 60 -24.34 -3.53 -14.53
C PHE A 60 -24.63 -4.90 -15.14
N TYR A 61 -24.03 -5.98 -14.60
CA TYR A 61 -24.29 -7.34 -15.09
C TYR A 61 -25.70 -7.86 -14.76
N SER A 62 -26.41 -7.20 -13.85
CA SER A 62 -27.79 -7.54 -13.50
C SER A 62 -28.83 -6.81 -14.36
N LEU A 63 -28.40 -5.89 -15.25
CA LEU A 63 -29.29 -5.14 -16.13
C LEU A 63 -29.80 -6.01 -17.29
N ASP A 64 -31.09 -5.90 -17.59
CA ASP A 64 -31.69 -6.54 -18.78
C ASP A 64 -31.12 -5.98 -20.09
N ASN A 65 -30.78 -4.69 -20.12
CA ASN A 65 -30.23 -4.00 -21.29
C ASN A 65 -28.99 -3.15 -20.91
N PRO A 66 -27.80 -3.77 -20.75
CA PRO A 66 -26.59 -3.07 -20.33
C PRO A 66 -26.14 -1.98 -21.31
N SER A 67 -26.52 -2.08 -22.59
CA SER A 67 -26.10 -1.14 -23.64
C SER A 67 -26.63 0.29 -23.47
N LEU A 68 -27.72 0.46 -22.71
CA LEU A 68 -28.32 1.76 -22.41
C LEU A 68 -27.67 2.46 -21.21
N ASP A 69 -26.85 1.74 -20.46
CA ASP A 69 -26.16 2.28 -19.29
C ASP A 69 -24.90 3.05 -19.72
N PRO A 70 -24.69 4.30 -19.26
CA PRO A 70 -23.47 5.06 -19.53
C PRO A 70 -22.18 4.31 -19.15
N PHE A 71 -22.23 3.46 -18.11
CA PHE A 71 -21.12 2.65 -17.64
C PHE A 71 -20.65 1.62 -18.68
N ASN A 72 -21.51 1.22 -19.64
CA ASN A 72 -21.13 0.32 -20.73
C ASN A 72 -19.92 0.83 -21.54
N GLN A 73 -19.77 2.15 -21.66
CA GLN A 73 -18.61 2.75 -22.37
C GLN A 73 -17.29 2.57 -21.59
N HIS A 74 -17.38 2.29 -20.29
CA HIS A 74 -16.24 2.15 -19.39
C HIS A 74 -16.01 0.71 -18.92
N ILE A 75 -16.85 -0.26 -19.30
CA ILE A 75 -16.81 -1.63 -18.76
C ILE A 75 -15.42 -2.28 -18.82
N ASN A 76 -14.75 -2.23 -19.98
CA ASN A 76 -13.42 -2.82 -20.14
C ASN A 76 -12.37 -2.13 -19.24
N HIS A 77 -12.47 -0.82 -19.08
CA HIS A 77 -11.59 -0.05 -18.18
C HIS A 77 -11.91 -0.29 -16.71
N ALA A 78 -13.19 -0.47 -16.37
CA ALA A 78 -13.65 -0.79 -15.03
C ALA A 78 -13.18 -2.18 -14.59
N GLU A 79 -13.36 -3.22 -15.40
CA GLU A 79 -12.88 -4.57 -15.10
C GLU A 79 -11.35 -4.59 -14.89
N PHE A 80 -10.60 -3.88 -15.73
CA PHE A 80 -9.16 -3.72 -15.57
C PHE A 80 -8.79 -2.96 -14.28
N SER A 81 -9.50 -1.86 -14.01
CA SER A 81 -9.29 -1.05 -12.80
C SER A 81 -9.59 -1.84 -11.53
N ALA A 82 -10.60 -2.71 -11.54
CA ALA A 82 -10.89 -3.62 -10.42
C ALA A 82 -9.66 -4.50 -10.12
N GLY A 83 -9.08 -5.13 -11.13
CA GLY A 83 -7.84 -5.91 -10.96
C GLY A 83 -6.66 -5.07 -10.45
N SER A 84 -6.53 -3.83 -10.91
CA SER A 84 -5.50 -2.89 -10.44
C SER A 84 -5.70 -2.49 -8.97
N PHE A 85 -6.93 -2.16 -8.57
CA PHE A 85 -7.25 -1.81 -7.19
C PHE A 85 -7.08 -3.00 -6.26
N GLU A 86 -7.52 -4.19 -6.67
CA GLU A 86 -7.30 -5.45 -5.96
C GLU A 86 -5.81 -5.71 -5.74
N LEU A 87 -4.97 -5.44 -6.75
CA LEU A 87 -3.53 -5.55 -6.62
C LEU A 87 -2.96 -4.53 -5.62
N ALA A 88 -3.38 -3.27 -5.73
CA ALA A 88 -2.95 -2.22 -4.82
C ALA A 88 -3.36 -2.51 -3.37
N TYR A 89 -4.52 -3.14 -3.16
CA TYR A 89 -4.99 -3.65 -1.87
C TYR A 89 -4.45 -5.05 -1.51
N ARG A 90 -3.44 -5.55 -2.22
CA ARG A 90 -2.77 -6.85 -1.93
C ARG A 90 -3.69 -8.08 -2.00
N MET A 91 -4.81 -8.01 -2.70
CA MET A 91 -5.68 -9.16 -3.01
C MET A 91 -5.12 -10.02 -4.13
N HIS A 92 -3.87 -10.46 -3.99
CA HIS A 92 -3.09 -11.12 -5.05
C HIS A 92 -3.78 -12.36 -5.67
N GLN A 93 -4.61 -13.08 -4.91
CA GLN A 93 -5.37 -14.22 -5.45
C GLN A 93 -6.52 -13.80 -6.37
N ARG A 94 -7.20 -12.70 -6.05
CA ARG A 94 -8.32 -12.20 -6.86
C ARG A 94 -7.77 -11.47 -8.09
N ALA A 95 -6.82 -10.56 -7.87
CA ALA A 95 -6.10 -9.85 -8.93
C ALA A 95 -5.39 -10.85 -9.88
N GLY A 96 -4.71 -11.85 -9.33
CA GLY A 96 -4.02 -12.87 -10.14
C GLY A 96 -4.97 -13.69 -11.01
N ARG A 97 -6.19 -14.00 -10.54
CA ARG A 97 -7.21 -14.69 -11.35
C ARG A 97 -7.76 -13.79 -12.45
N ALA A 98 -8.07 -12.53 -12.14
CA ALA A 98 -8.55 -11.56 -13.12
C ALA A 98 -7.51 -11.31 -14.22
N ILE A 99 -6.25 -11.05 -13.84
CA ILE A 99 -5.15 -10.81 -14.79
C ILE A 99 -4.86 -12.05 -15.63
N LYS A 100 -4.92 -13.26 -15.03
CA LYS A 100 -4.78 -14.52 -15.78
C LYS A 100 -5.88 -14.69 -16.83
N ALA A 101 -7.14 -14.36 -16.51
CA ALA A 101 -8.24 -14.41 -17.47
C ALA A 101 -8.02 -13.44 -18.65
N ILE A 102 -7.51 -12.22 -18.37
CA ILE A 102 -7.15 -11.25 -19.42
C ILE A 102 -6.01 -11.80 -20.29
N MET A 103 -4.99 -12.40 -19.69
CA MET A 103 -3.86 -13.01 -20.42
C MET A 103 -4.31 -14.17 -21.33
N GLU A 104 -5.32 -14.95 -20.93
CA GLU A 104 -5.84 -16.11 -21.68
C GLU A 104 -6.96 -15.72 -22.69
N SER A 105 -7.36 -14.45 -22.72
CA SER A 105 -8.41 -13.95 -23.61
C SER A 105 -7.96 -13.75 -25.07
N SER A 106 -8.92 -13.48 -25.94
CA SER A 106 -8.71 -13.10 -27.35
C SER A 106 -8.39 -11.61 -27.55
N LEU A 107 -8.08 -10.88 -26.48
CA LEU A 107 -7.72 -9.46 -26.55
C LEU A 107 -6.41 -9.22 -27.33
N ASN A 108 -6.18 -7.96 -27.73
CA ASN A 108 -4.98 -7.52 -28.43
C ASN A 108 -3.70 -7.95 -27.66
N GLN A 109 -2.68 -8.44 -28.39
CA GLN A 109 -1.39 -8.87 -27.88
C GLN A 109 -0.75 -7.87 -26.90
N LYS A 110 -0.85 -6.56 -27.19
CA LYS A 110 -0.30 -5.51 -26.32
C LYS A 110 -0.90 -5.53 -24.91
N ILE A 111 -2.21 -5.75 -24.81
CA ILE A 111 -2.95 -5.83 -23.53
C ILE A 111 -2.60 -7.13 -22.80
N ARG A 112 -2.48 -8.25 -23.52
CA ARG A 112 -2.09 -9.54 -22.93
C ARG A 112 -0.66 -9.51 -22.36
N ASN A 113 0.26 -8.87 -23.09
CA ASN A 113 1.64 -8.69 -22.65
C ASN A 113 1.74 -7.79 -21.42
N GLU A 114 0.97 -6.70 -21.36
CA GLU A 114 0.88 -5.86 -20.16
C GLU A 114 0.31 -6.63 -18.96
N ALA A 115 -0.76 -7.41 -19.17
CA ALA A 115 -1.34 -8.26 -18.14
C ALA A 115 -0.32 -9.29 -17.62
N ALA A 116 0.41 -9.95 -18.52
CA ALA A 116 1.48 -10.88 -18.15
C ALA A 116 2.60 -10.20 -17.36
N TYR A 117 3.09 -9.03 -17.79
CA TYR A 117 4.07 -8.25 -17.04
C TYR A 117 3.61 -7.94 -15.61
N ARG A 118 2.37 -7.43 -15.47
CA ARG A 118 1.79 -7.12 -14.15
C ARG A 118 1.67 -8.38 -13.29
N LEU A 119 1.21 -9.50 -13.85
CA LEU A 119 1.12 -10.78 -13.13
C LEU A 119 2.49 -11.30 -12.67
N ALA A 120 3.52 -11.18 -13.51
CA ALA A 120 4.88 -11.53 -13.14
C ALA A 120 5.38 -10.65 -11.98
N GLN A 121 5.08 -9.36 -12.01
CA GLN A 121 5.42 -8.44 -10.93
C GLN A 121 4.77 -8.86 -9.60
N ILE A 122 3.51 -9.34 -9.62
CA ILE A 122 2.82 -9.89 -8.44
C ILE A 122 3.57 -11.09 -7.88
N TYR A 123 3.89 -12.07 -8.75
CA TYR A 123 4.61 -13.27 -8.33
C TYR A 123 5.99 -12.93 -7.75
N TYR A 124 6.69 -11.98 -8.36
CA TYR A 124 8.00 -11.55 -7.87
C TYR A 124 7.91 -10.91 -6.49
N ARG A 125 6.95 -10.00 -6.26
CA ARG A 125 6.72 -9.38 -4.93
C ARG A 125 6.38 -10.40 -3.84
N LYS A 126 5.72 -11.51 -4.21
CA LYS A 126 5.42 -12.62 -3.30
C LYS A 126 6.60 -13.55 -3.02
N ASN A 127 7.81 -13.18 -3.46
CA ASN A 127 9.01 -14.02 -3.38
C ASN A 127 8.81 -15.36 -4.12
N GLN A 128 8.08 -15.35 -5.25
CA GLN A 128 7.86 -16.51 -6.12
C GLN A 128 8.52 -16.28 -7.50
N PRO A 129 9.85 -16.16 -7.57
CA PRO A 129 10.56 -15.79 -8.80
C PRO A 129 10.41 -16.85 -9.92
N GLY A 130 10.21 -18.13 -9.58
CA GLY A 130 9.92 -19.18 -10.57
C GLY A 130 8.60 -18.95 -11.31
N ASN A 131 7.52 -18.68 -10.57
CA ASN A 131 6.23 -18.35 -11.19
C ASN A 131 6.30 -17.06 -12.00
N ALA A 132 7.06 -16.06 -11.53
CA ALA A 132 7.27 -14.82 -12.28
C ALA A 132 7.99 -15.10 -13.61
N LEU A 133 9.00 -15.96 -13.59
CA LEU A 133 9.73 -16.40 -14.76
C LEU A 133 8.82 -17.05 -15.80
N ASP A 134 7.99 -18.02 -15.39
CA ASP A 134 7.06 -18.73 -16.28
C ASP A 134 6.08 -17.79 -16.98
N ILE A 135 5.67 -16.70 -16.31
CA ILE A 135 4.80 -15.68 -16.90
C ILE A 135 5.57 -14.78 -17.85
N LEU A 136 6.77 -14.33 -17.47
CA LEU A 136 7.61 -13.49 -18.33
C LEU A 136 8.00 -14.22 -19.63
N GLU A 137 8.33 -15.52 -19.57
CA GLU A 137 8.67 -16.31 -20.77
C GLU A 137 7.52 -16.40 -21.80
N LYS A 138 6.27 -16.13 -21.40
CA LYS A 138 5.10 -16.07 -22.30
C LYS A 138 4.94 -14.73 -23.00
N ILE A 139 5.63 -13.68 -22.55
CA ILE A 139 5.56 -12.35 -23.17
C ILE A 139 6.34 -12.39 -24.48
N GLN A 140 5.61 -12.22 -25.59
CA GLN A 140 6.19 -12.19 -26.95
C GLN A 140 5.52 -11.10 -27.79
N GLY A 141 6.27 -10.50 -28.72
CA GLY A 141 5.75 -9.49 -29.64
C GLY A 141 5.64 -8.09 -29.04
N GLU A 142 4.71 -7.29 -29.56
CA GLU A 142 4.62 -5.86 -29.25
C GLU A 142 4.17 -5.58 -27.80
N MET A 143 4.85 -4.63 -27.16
CA MET A 143 4.51 -4.06 -25.86
C MET A 143 4.59 -2.53 -25.94
N ALA A 144 3.83 -1.86 -25.08
CA ALA A 144 3.93 -0.41 -24.90
C ALA A 144 5.39 -0.01 -24.61
N GLU A 145 5.82 1.10 -25.21
CA GLU A 145 7.24 1.50 -25.23
C GLU A 145 7.76 1.87 -23.83
N ASP A 146 6.91 2.51 -23.04
CA ASP A 146 7.09 2.82 -21.63
C ASP A 146 7.25 1.57 -20.74
N LEU A 147 6.51 0.50 -21.03
CA LEU A 147 6.56 -0.75 -20.26
C LEU A 147 7.70 -1.68 -20.66
N ARG A 148 8.28 -1.49 -21.86
CA ARG A 148 9.31 -2.40 -22.39
C ARG A 148 10.57 -2.40 -21.52
N VAL A 149 11.03 -1.23 -21.11
CA VAL A 149 12.20 -1.10 -20.21
C VAL A 149 11.89 -1.69 -18.84
N ASP A 150 10.69 -1.42 -18.32
CA ASP A 150 10.21 -1.91 -17.03
C ASP A 150 10.12 -3.45 -16.99
N GLU A 151 9.72 -4.07 -18.11
CA GLU A 151 9.68 -5.52 -18.30
C GLU A 151 11.08 -6.14 -18.33
N ILE A 152 12.00 -5.59 -19.13
CA ILE A 152 13.38 -6.08 -19.23
C ILE A 152 14.07 -6.01 -17.87
N TYR A 153 13.85 -4.91 -17.15
CA TYR A 153 14.40 -4.72 -15.81
C TYR A 153 13.84 -5.77 -14.82
N LEU A 154 12.52 -5.98 -14.79
CA LEU A 154 11.90 -7.00 -13.94
C LEU A 154 12.40 -8.42 -14.31
N ARG A 155 12.52 -8.73 -15.60
CA ARG A 155 13.04 -10.00 -16.08
C ARG A 155 14.47 -10.23 -15.63
N ALA A 156 15.33 -9.22 -15.70
CA ALA A 156 16.68 -9.31 -15.17
C ALA A 156 16.71 -9.59 -13.66
N GLN A 157 15.85 -8.92 -12.87
CA GLN A 157 15.74 -9.19 -11.43
C GLN A 157 15.30 -10.64 -11.14
N VAL A 158 14.31 -11.14 -11.89
CA VAL A 158 13.83 -12.52 -11.80
C VAL A 158 14.94 -13.52 -12.19
N TYR A 159 15.72 -13.22 -13.22
CA TYR A 159 16.85 -14.05 -13.64
C TYR A 159 17.94 -14.12 -12.58
N ILE A 160 18.31 -12.99 -11.96
CA ILE A 160 19.25 -12.98 -10.81
C ILE A 160 18.69 -13.84 -9.67
N SER A 161 17.38 -13.72 -9.39
CA SER A 161 16.74 -14.46 -8.29
C SER A 161 16.61 -15.96 -8.54
N THR A 162 16.58 -16.38 -9.81
CA THR A 162 16.49 -17.79 -10.24
C THR A 162 17.85 -18.39 -10.60
N GLY A 163 18.94 -17.63 -10.50
CA GLY A 163 20.31 -18.09 -10.79
C GLY A 163 20.74 -18.00 -12.25
N LYS A 164 19.93 -17.43 -13.14
CA LYS A 164 20.24 -17.19 -14.56
C LYS A 164 21.09 -15.91 -14.72
N PHE A 165 22.29 -15.88 -14.12
CA PHE A 165 23.10 -14.66 -13.99
C PHE A 165 23.62 -14.13 -15.32
N SER A 166 24.06 -15.01 -16.23
CA SER A 166 24.57 -14.63 -17.56
C SER A 166 23.51 -13.89 -18.39
N GLU A 167 22.29 -14.40 -18.40
CA GLU A 167 21.16 -13.84 -19.13
C GLU A 167 20.71 -12.52 -18.50
N ALA A 168 20.73 -12.43 -17.16
CA ALA A 168 20.45 -11.19 -16.47
C ALA A 168 21.44 -10.08 -16.85
N ILE A 169 22.73 -10.41 -16.97
CA ILE A 169 23.77 -9.45 -17.38
C ILE A 169 23.49 -8.91 -18.78
N VAL A 170 23.10 -9.77 -19.72
CA VAL A 170 22.76 -9.36 -21.10
C VAL A 170 21.58 -8.39 -21.10
N LEU A 171 20.50 -8.71 -20.37
CA LEU A 171 19.31 -7.87 -20.27
C LEU A 171 19.59 -6.53 -19.59
N LEU A 172 20.37 -6.51 -18.51
CA LEU A 172 20.71 -5.26 -17.82
C LEU A 172 21.57 -4.34 -18.69
N LYS A 173 22.47 -4.90 -19.49
CA LYS A 173 23.27 -4.13 -20.46
C LYS A 173 22.44 -3.52 -21.56
N SER A 174 21.39 -4.20 -22.03
CA SER A 174 20.56 -3.64 -23.11
C SER A 174 19.77 -2.40 -22.69
N ILE A 175 19.57 -2.20 -21.38
CA ILE A 175 18.88 -1.03 -20.81
C ILE A 175 19.80 -0.10 -20.00
N GLU A 176 21.12 -0.28 -20.07
CA GLU A 176 22.09 0.51 -19.28
C GLU A 176 22.06 2.02 -19.60
N GLY A 177 21.62 2.38 -20.81
CA GLY A 177 21.44 3.77 -21.24
C GLY A 177 20.21 4.48 -20.66
N GLU A 178 19.34 3.76 -19.94
CA GLU A 178 18.10 4.30 -19.39
C GLU A 178 18.35 5.02 -18.06
N ASP A 179 18.30 6.36 -18.08
CA ASP A 179 18.60 7.20 -16.92
C ASP A 179 17.70 6.89 -15.71
N LYS A 180 16.43 6.51 -15.95
CA LYS A 180 15.46 6.11 -14.91
C LYS A 180 15.99 4.98 -14.03
N TYR A 181 16.73 4.03 -14.60
CA TYR A 181 17.17 2.81 -13.92
C TYR A 181 18.67 2.72 -13.68
N LYS A 182 19.45 3.68 -14.18
CA LYS A 182 20.92 3.64 -14.17
C LYS A 182 21.55 3.16 -12.86
N GLY A 183 21.20 3.76 -11.72
CA GLY A 183 21.76 3.35 -10.42
C GLY A 183 21.33 1.95 -9.97
N TYR A 184 20.10 1.54 -10.28
CA TYR A 184 19.60 0.20 -10.00
C TYR A 184 20.25 -0.86 -10.89
N ILE A 185 20.45 -0.54 -12.17
CA ILE A 185 21.11 -1.39 -13.15
C ILE A 185 22.56 -1.62 -12.75
N LEU A 186 23.32 -0.57 -12.45
CA LEU A 186 24.73 -0.70 -12.04
C LEU A 186 24.90 -1.57 -10.79
N TYR A 187 24.02 -1.39 -9.80
CA TYR A 187 24.05 -2.24 -8.61
C TYR A 187 23.72 -3.71 -8.94
N ASN A 188 22.64 -3.95 -9.68
CA ASN A 188 22.21 -5.30 -10.04
C ASN A 188 23.20 -6.01 -10.97
N LEU A 189 23.84 -5.30 -11.90
CA LEU A 189 24.96 -5.79 -12.71
C LEU A 189 26.12 -6.20 -11.81
N GLY A 190 26.48 -5.36 -10.85
CA GLY A 190 27.49 -5.67 -9.85
C GLY A 190 27.23 -6.99 -9.12
N ILE A 191 26.00 -7.19 -8.63
CA ILE A 191 25.60 -8.42 -7.96
C ILE A 191 25.59 -9.62 -8.92
N ALA A 192 25.04 -9.46 -10.13
CA ALA A 192 25.01 -10.52 -11.14
C ALA A 192 26.43 -10.95 -11.53
N TYR A 193 27.37 -10.01 -11.68
CA TYR A 193 28.78 -10.33 -11.94
C TYR A 193 29.47 -11.05 -10.80
N ILE A 194 29.20 -10.69 -9.54
CA ILE A 194 29.73 -11.41 -8.38
C ILE A 194 29.27 -12.87 -8.42
N GLN A 195 27.96 -13.09 -8.65
CA GLN A 195 27.39 -14.44 -8.68
C GLN A 195 27.85 -15.24 -9.90
N ASN A 196 28.09 -14.57 -11.04
CA ASN A 196 28.65 -15.17 -12.25
C ASN A 196 30.18 -15.34 -12.20
N GLN A 197 30.82 -15.10 -11.04
CA GLN A 197 32.27 -15.21 -10.83
C GLN A 197 33.12 -14.24 -11.70
N GLU A 198 32.52 -13.18 -12.22
CA GLU A 198 33.18 -12.14 -13.03
C GLU A 198 33.63 -10.95 -12.17
N GLU A 199 34.46 -11.24 -11.16
CA GLU A 199 34.83 -10.31 -10.08
C GLU A 199 35.35 -8.94 -10.59
N LYS A 200 36.19 -8.93 -11.64
CA LYS A 200 36.74 -7.68 -12.20
C LYS A 200 35.63 -6.76 -12.72
N LYS A 201 34.61 -7.31 -13.39
CA LYS A 201 33.48 -6.52 -13.91
C LYS A 201 32.55 -6.07 -12.79
N ALA A 202 32.34 -6.91 -11.78
CA ALA A 202 31.60 -6.53 -10.58
C ALA A 202 32.22 -5.30 -9.89
N ILE A 203 33.55 -5.29 -9.72
CA ILE A 203 34.27 -4.17 -9.10
C ILE A 203 34.05 -2.88 -9.88
N VAL A 204 34.11 -2.93 -11.22
CA VAL A 204 33.87 -1.77 -12.07
C VAL A 204 32.45 -1.24 -11.89
N ALA A 205 31.42 -2.08 -12.07
CA ALA A 205 30.02 -1.68 -11.98
C ALA A 205 29.65 -1.12 -10.59
N LEU A 206 30.06 -1.79 -9.51
CA LEU A 206 29.81 -1.32 -8.15
C LEU A 206 30.62 -0.08 -7.79
N THR A 207 31.82 0.11 -8.37
CA THR A 207 32.62 1.32 -8.13
C THR A 207 31.97 2.53 -8.81
N GLU A 208 31.39 2.34 -9.99
CA GLU A 208 30.60 3.36 -10.67
C GLU A 208 29.38 3.75 -9.84
N MET A 209 28.58 2.75 -9.39
CA MET A 209 27.46 2.99 -8.47
C MET A 209 27.92 3.70 -7.18
N GLY A 210 29.04 3.27 -6.61
CA GLY A 210 29.62 3.84 -5.39
C GLY A 210 30.14 5.28 -5.53
N LYS A 211 30.28 5.79 -6.75
CA LYS A 211 30.71 7.16 -7.05
C LYS A 211 29.58 8.05 -7.58
N MET A 212 28.43 7.47 -7.91
CA MET A 212 27.27 8.20 -8.44
C MET A 212 26.84 9.34 -7.51
N SER A 213 26.44 10.47 -8.11
CA SER A 213 25.84 11.61 -7.40
C SER A 213 24.37 11.71 -7.79
N SER A 214 23.50 11.83 -6.79
CA SER A 214 22.06 11.97 -6.98
C SER A 214 21.44 12.54 -5.71
N ASP A 215 20.36 13.31 -5.87
CA ASP A 215 19.53 13.80 -4.77
C ASP A 215 18.49 12.77 -4.32
N ASP A 216 18.28 11.71 -5.11
CA ASP A 216 17.40 10.60 -4.74
C ASP A 216 17.99 9.81 -3.56
N ARG A 217 17.26 9.80 -2.44
CA ARG A 217 17.64 9.07 -1.21
C ARG A 217 17.89 7.58 -1.46
N GLY A 218 17.12 6.95 -2.35
CA GLY A 218 17.27 5.54 -2.74
C GLY A 218 18.59 5.28 -3.45
N ILE A 219 18.95 6.14 -4.41
CA ILE A 219 20.25 6.07 -5.10
C ILE A 219 21.41 6.33 -4.15
N GLN A 220 21.27 7.27 -3.22
CA GLN A 220 22.30 7.51 -2.22
C GLN A 220 22.47 6.31 -1.26
N ALA A 221 21.38 5.62 -0.89
CA ALA A 221 21.45 4.39 -0.11
C ALA A 221 22.12 3.25 -0.90
N LEU A 222 21.82 3.13 -2.20
CA LEU A 222 22.48 2.19 -3.11
C LEU A 222 23.98 2.47 -3.25
N LYS A 223 24.39 3.73 -3.33
CA LYS A 223 25.80 4.14 -3.32
C LYS A 223 26.53 3.66 -2.07
N ASP A 224 25.95 3.91 -0.90
CA ASP A 224 26.50 3.44 0.37
C ASP A 224 26.57 1.91 0.41
N LYS A 225 25.51 1.22 -0.04
CA LYS A 225 25.45 -0.24 -0.10
C LYS A 225 26.49 -0.82 -1.06
N ALA A 226 26.71 -0.21 -2.22
CA ALA A 226 27.71 -0.62 -3.20
C ALA A 226 29.13 -0.49 -2.63
N ASN A 227 29.45 0.66 -2.03
CA ASN A 227 30.74 0.86 -1.36
C ASN A 227 30.94 -0.10 -0.19
N LEU A 228 29.90 -0.36 0.62
CA LEU A 228 29.97 -1.33 1.70
C LEU A 228 30.20 -2.76 1.18
N THR A 229 29.52 -3.14 0.10
CA THR A 229 29.67 -4.46 -0.54
C THR A 229 31.10 -4.64 -1.05
N LEU A 230 31.64 -3.64 -1.76
CA LEU A 230 33.03 -3.64 -2.22
C LEU A 230 34.01 -3.71 -1.06
N ALA A 231 33.79 -2.94 -0.01
CA ALA A 231 34.69 -2.91 1.13
C ALA A 231 34.79 -4.27 1.84
N ASN A 232 33.64 -4.93 2.06
CA ASN A 232 33.61 -6.28 2.63
C ASN A 232 34.27 -7.30 1.71
N ARG A 233 34.03 -7.20 0.39
CA ARG A 233 34.65 -8.10 -0.59
C ARG A 233 36.18 -7.96 -0.62
N MET A 234 36.68 -6.74 -0.54
CA MET A 234 38.13 -6.48 -0.45
C MET A 234 38.72 -7.03 0.85
N LEU A 235 37.99 -7.00 1.97
CA LEU A 235 38.40 -7.66 3.20
C LEU A 235 38.46 -9.18 3.06
N GLU A 236 37.43 -9.79 2.47
CA GLU A 236 37.39 -11.25 2.22
C GLU A 236 38.58 -11.71 1.35
N ASN A 237 38.96 -10.89 0.37
CA ASN A 237 40.09 -11.15 -0.52
C ASN A 237 41.47 -10.81 0.08
N GLY A 238 41.54 -10.42 1.35
CA GLY A 238 42.81 -10.11 2.03
C GLY A 238 43.43 -8.77 1.63
N SER A 239 42.65 -7.84 1.08
CA SER A 239 43.09 -6.51 0.62
C SER A 239 42.54 -5.37 1.50
N PRO A 240 42.98 -5.25 2.77
CA PRO A 240 42.41 -4.29 3.71
C PRO A 240 42.66 -2.83 3.30
N ASP A 241 43.75 -2.53 2.58
CA ASP A 241 44.03 -1.16 2.11
C ASP A 241 43.02 -0.69 1.06
N GLN A 242 42.57 -1.59 0.18
CA GLN A 242 41.51 -1.30 -0.79
C GLN A 242 40.15 -1.18 -0.08
N ALA A 243 39.86 -2.07 0.87
CA ALA A 243 38.63 -2.03 1.66
C ALA A 243 38.45 -0.67 2.35
N LYS A 244 39.54 -0.12 2.91
CA LYS A 244 39.56 1.19 3.55
C LYS A 244 39.04 2.31 2.64
N GLN A 245 39.44 2.32 1.37
CA GLN A 245 39.02 3.36 0.42
C GLN A 245 37.51 3.32 0.17
N TYR A 246 36.92 2.12 0.12
CA TYR A 246 35.49 1.95 -0.10
C TYR A 246 34.69 2.30 1.15
N PHE A 247 35.11 1.86 2.35
CA PHE A 247 34.45 2.27 3.60
C PHE A 247 34.45 3.80 3.78
N SER A 248 35.52 4.50 3.38
CA SER A 248 35.58 5.97 3.52
C SER A 248 34.61 6.72 2.60
N ARG A 249 34.05 6.08 1.58
CA ARG A 249 33.04 6.67 0.69
C ARG A 249 31.62 6.52 1.20
N VAL A 250 31.39 5.66 2.19
CA VAL A 250 30.08 5.50 2.83
C VAL A 250 29.82 6.73 3.69
N ARG A 251 28.62 7.29 3.57
CA ARG A 251 28.24 8.48 4.34
C ARG A 251 28.23 8.19 5.84
N LEU A 252 28.66 9.18 6.64
CA LEU A 252 28.65 9.10 8.11
C LEU A 252 27.23 9.11 8.70
N ASN A 253 26.27 9.61 7.93
CA ASN A 253 24.85 9.63 8.24
C ASN A 253 24.11 8.86 7.15
N GLY A 254 23.40 7.80 7.54
CA GLY A 254 22.64 6.96 6.62
C GLY A 254 22.46 5.53 7.15
N PRO A 255 21.65 4.70 6.48
CA PRO A 255 21.30 3.36 6.95
C PRO A 255 22.49 2.39 7.11
N PHE A 256 23.58 2.64 6.38
CA PHE A 256 24.77 1.78 6.36
C PHE A 256 25.96 2.38 7.13
N ALA A 257 25.79 3.57 7.75
CA ALA A 257 26.87 4.30 8.38
C ALA A 257 27.49 3.54 9.55
N ASP A 258 26.68 2.98 10.45
CA ASP A 258 27.16 2.20 11.60
C ASP A 258 27.99 1.00 11.17
N LYS A 259 27.53 0.30 10.11
CA LYS A 259 28.20 -0.88 9.57
C LYS A 259 29.52 -0.50 8.91
N ALA A 260 29.57 0.64 8.23
CA ALA A 260 30.80 1.16 7.66
C ALA A 260 31.80 1.63 8.72
N LEU A 261 31.35 2.26 9.81
CA LEU A 261 32.21 2.65 10.94
C LEU A 261 32.80 1.42 11.63
N LEU A 262 31.97 0.42 11.94
CA LEU A 262 32.43 -0.83 12.54
C LEU A 262 33.46 -1.53 11.65
N GLY A 263 33.14 -1.68 10.35
CA GLY A 263 34.02 -2.28 9.35
C GLY A 263 35.34 -1.53 9.19
N MET A 264 35.30 -0.20 9.13
CA MET A 264 36.50 0.65 9.08
C MET A 264 37.41 0.43 10.30
N GLY A 265 36.83 0.26 11.49
CA GLY A 265 37.61 -0.08 12.69
C GLY A 265 38.29 -1.44 12.55
N TRP A 266 37.56 -2.47 12.11
CA TRP A 266 38.12 -3.81 11.87
C TRP A 266 39.22 -3.83 10.81
N VAL A 267 39.06 -3.07 9.72
CA VAL A 267 40.10 -2.90 8.68
C VAL A 267 41.39 -2.32 9.27
N ASN A 268 41.29 -1.28 10.10
CA ASN A 268 42.47 -0.70 10.73
C ASN A 268 43.08 -1.67 11.75
N ALA A 269 42.26 -2.40 12.50
CA ALA A 269 42.72 -3.41 13.46
C ALA A 269 43.42 -4.59 12.78
N SER A 270 42.92 -5.07 11.63
CA SER A 270 43.56 -6.16 10.87
C SER A 270 44.93 -5.77 10.30
N MET A 271 45.18 -4.48 10.09
CA MET A 271 46.49 -3.93 9.73
C MET A 271 47.40 -3.64 10.94
N GLY A 272 47.00 -4.01 12.16
CA GLY A 272 47.70 -3.65 13.40
C GLY A 272 47.64 -2.16 13.78
N LYS A 273 46.85 -1.36 13.07
CA LYS A 273 46.70 0.10 13.28
C LYS A 273 45.63 0.37 14.35
N TYR A 274 45.77 -0.20 15.54
CA TYR A 274 44.76 -0.13 16.62
C TYR A 274 44.40 1.30 17.06
N LYS A 275 45.38 2.23 17.09
CA LYS A 275 45.10 3.65 17.36
C LYS A 275 44.13 4.27 16.36
N LYS A 276 44.21 3.88 15.08
CA LYS A 276 43.29 4.36 14.04
C LYS A 276 41.94 3.66 14.11
N ALA A 277 41.90 2.39 14.55
CA ALA A 277 40.67 1.63 14.76
C ALA A 277 39.78 2.23 15.88
N LEU A 278 40.39 2.82 16.91
CA LEU A 278 39.69 3.50 17.99
C LEU A 278 38.84 4.70 17.53
N VAL A 279 39.19 5.36 16.42
CA VAL A 279 38.46 6.55 15.95
C VAL A 279 37.03 6.21 15.50
N PRO A 280 36.80 5.33 14.51
CA PRO A 280 35.45 5.00 14.08
C PRO A 280 34.67 4.22 15.15
N TRP A 281 35.31 3.35 15.94
CA TRP A 281 34.62 2.67 17.04
C TRP A 281 34.25 3.62 18.19
N GLY A 282 35.08 4.62 18.50
CA GLY A 282 34.76 5.64 19.48
C GLY A 282 33.62 6.56 19.06
N ILE A 283 33.47 6.83 17.74
CA ILE A 283 32.28 7.50 17.20
C ILE A 283 31.05 6.61 17.37
N LEU A 284 31.18 5.31 17.07
CA LEU A 284 30.09 4.34 17.14
C LEU A 284 29.60 4.13 18.58
N GLN A 285 30.49 4.08 19.57
CA GLN A 285 30.13 3.96 21.00
C GLN A 285 29.31 5.13 21.56
N LYS A 286 29.36 6.31 20.92
CA LYS A 286 28.54 7.46 21.32
C LYS A 286 27.10 7.38 20.82
N ARG A 287 26.79 6.41 19.94
CA ARG A 287 25.43 6.17 19.42
C ARG A 287 24.65 5.29 20.41
N GLU A 288 23.40 5.01 20.10
CA GLU A 288 22.50 4.27 21.00
C GLU A 288 22.93 2.81 21.21
N VAL A 289 22.97 2.38 22.48
CA VAL A 289 23.37 1.02 22.90
C VAL A 289 22.40 -0.06 22.41
N THR A 290 21.18 0.30 22.02
CA THR A 290 20.18 -0.62 21.44
C THR A 290 20.60 -1.18 20.07
N ASN A 291 21.56 -0.56 19.41
CA ASN A 291 22.09 -0.98 18.11
C ASN A 291 23.15 -2.08 18.25
N GLU A 292 22.95 -3.20 17.55
CA GLU A 292 23.85 -4.37 17.56
C GLU A 292 25.31 -4.01 17.19
N LEU A 293 25.50 -3.10 16.25
CA LEU A 293 26.83 -2.68 15.79
C LEU A 293 27.55 -1.83 16.85
N VAL A 294 26.78 -1.05 17.63
CA VAL A 294 27.30 -0.31 18.78
C VAL A 294 27.73 -1.28 19.87
N GLN A 295 26.91 -2.28 20.17
CA GLN A 295 27.23 -3.33 21.15
C GLN A 295 28.51 -4.07 20.78
N GLU A 296 28.72 -4.40 19.50
CA GLU A 296 29.99 -5.00 19.05
C GLU A 296 31.18 -4.05 19.25
N SER A 297 31.01 -2.76 18.98
CA SER A 297 32.07 -1.76 19.20
C SER A 297 32.44 -1.59 20.68
N MET A 298 31.51 -1.88 21.60
CA MET A 298 31.76 -1.89 23.06
C MET A 298 32.71 -3.01 23.47
N LEU A 299 32.84 -4.06 22.67
CA LEU A 299 33.90 -5.07 22.82
C LEU A 299 35.17 -4.73 22.03
N ALA A 300 35.02 -4.09 20.87
CA ALA A 300 36.14 -3.82 19.97
C ALA A 300 37.10 -2.72 20.49
N VAL A 301 36.58 -1.67 21.14
CA VAL A 301 37.39 -0.61 21.75
C VAL A 301 38.28 -1.12 22.89
N PRO A 302 37.77 -1.81 23.92
CA PRO A 302 38.62 -2.38 24.96
C PRO A 302 39.61 -3.41 24.41
N TYR A 303 39.22 -4.17 23.37
CA TYR A 303 40.15 -5.02 22.64
C TYR A 303 41.32 -4.22 22.05
N ALA A 304 41.07 -3.11 21.36
CA ALA A 304 42.14 -2.24 20.85
C ALA A 304 43.02 -1.63 21.95
N TYR A 305 42.44 -1.23 23.09
CA TYR A 305 43.23 -0.77 24.25
C TYR A 305 44.17 -1.87 24.77
N GLY A 306 43.69 -3.12 24.84
CA GLY A 306 44.50 -4.27 25.21
C GLY A 306 45.67 -4.50 24.24
N GLN A 307 45.42 -4.41 22.94
CA GLN A 307 46.46 -4.54 21.90
C GLN A 307 47.48 -3.38 21.92
N LEU A 308 47.10 -2.21 22.44
CA LEU A 308 48.00 -1.08 22.68
C LEU A 308 48.69 -1.13 24.05
N HIS A 309 48.53 -2.22 24.80
CA HIS A 309 49.07 -2.42 26.14
C HIS A 309 48.57 -1.41 27.20
N TYR A 310 47.39 -0.81 26.96
CA TYR A 310 46.66 0.03 27.91
C TYR A 310 45.68 -0.81 28.73
N TYR A 311 46.21 -1.79 29.46
CA TYR A 311 45.40 -2.83 30.13
C TYR A 311 44.42 -2.28 31.19
N GLY A 312 44.79 -1.24 31.93
CA GLY A 312 43.88 -0.60 32.88
C GLY A 312 42.67 0.06 32.20
N GLN A 313 42.89 0.75 31.08
CA GLN A 313 41.79 1.34 30.29
C GLN A 313 40.94 0.25 29.62
N ALA A 314 41.57 -0.83 29.15
CA ALA A 314 40.86 -1.99 28.60
C ALA A 314 39.94 -2.63 29.66
N ALA A 315 40.44 -2.84 30.89
CA ALA A 315 39.66 -3.39 31.99
C ALA A 315 38.47 -2.48 32.34
N LEU A 316 38.68 -1.18 32.53
CA LEU A 316 37.59 -0.23 32.80
C LEU A 316 36.54 -0.24 31.69
N SER A 317 36.97 -0.25 30.44
CA SER A 317 36.08 -0.25 29.27
C SER A 317 35.30 -1.57 29.12
N TYR A 318 35.90 -2.72 29.41
CA TYR A 318 35.20 -4.00 29.46
C TYR A 318 34.18 -4.05 30.61
N GLY A 319 34.51 -3.50 31.78
CA GLY A 319 33.57 -3.36 32.89
C GLY A 319 32.34 -2.54 32.51
N GLN A 320 32.56 -1.36 31.90
CA GLN A 320 31.46 -0.53 31.39
C GLN A 320 30.62 -1.25 30.32
N ALA A 321 31.25 -2.01 29.42
CA ALA A 321 30.53 -2.80 28.43
C ALA A 321 29.64 -3.86 29.11
N MET A 322 30.12 -4.54 30.15
CA MET A 322 29.33 -5.52 30.90
C MET A 322 28.10 -4.92 31.59
N ASP A 323 28.25 -3.76 32.23
CA ASP A 323 27.14 -3.08 32.92
C ASP A 323 26.06 -2.64 31.92
N ASN A 324 26.49 -2.12 30.78
CA ASN A 324 25.60 -1.75 29.68
C ASN A 324 24.88 -2.95 29.08
N PHE A 325 25.58 -4.07 28.84
CA PHE A 325 24.93 -5.29 28.34
C PHE A 325 23.94 -5.87 29.36
N GLY A 326 24.28 -5.87 30.66
CA GLY A 326 23.35 -6.31 31.71
C GLY A 326 22.06 -5.48 31.73
N SER A 327 22.20 -4.16 31.72
CA SER A 327 21.06 -3.23 31.69
C SER A 327 20.18 -3.43 30.45
N GLU A 328 20.78 -3.73 29.30
CA GLU A 328 20.04 -3.99 28.05
C GLU A 328 19.37 -5.37 28.02
N ILE A 329 19.96 -6.40 28.63
CA ILE A 329 19.33 -7.71 28.80
C ILE A 329 18.05 -7.58 29.64
N ASP A 330 18.09 -6.81 30.74
CA ASP A 330 16.91 -6.59 31.60
C ASP A 330 15.78 -5.84 30.86
N ARG A 331 16.15 -4.85 30.04
CA ARG A 331 15.21 -4.12 29.16
C ARG A 331 14.59 -5.02 28.11
N LEU A 332 15.39 -5.88 27.47
CA LEU A 332 14.91 -6.87 26.51
C LEU A 332 13.96 -7.88 27.16
N GLN A 333 14.23 -8.32 28.38
CA GLN A 333 13.33 -9.24 29.09
C GLN A 333 11.98 -8.60 29.41
N THR A 334 11.99 -7.32 29.83
CA THR A 334 10.77 -6.53 30.02
C THR A 334 10.01 -6.37 28.70
N SER A 335 10.74 -6.12 27.62
CA SER A 335 10.20 -6.00 26.26
C SER A 335 9.52 -7.29 25.78
N ILE A 336 10.18 -8.44 25.95
CA ILE A 336 9.62 -9.75 25.59
C ILE A 336 8.32 -10.02 26.36
N LYS A 337 8.27 -9.68 27.66
CA LYS A 337 7.05 -9.83 28.47
C LYS A 337 5.91 -8.97 27.94
N SER A 338 6.18 -7.70 27.63
CA SER A 338 5.21 -6.76 27.08
C SER A 338 4.64 -7.21 25.73
N VAL A 339 5.48 -7.73 24.82
CA VAL A 339 5.01 -8.32 23.55
C VAL A 339 4.09 -9.51 23.81
N ARG A 340 4.45 -10.42 24.72
CA ARG A 340 3.63 -11.59 25.06
C ARG A 340 2.30 -11.25 25.73
N GLU A 341 2.22 -10.09 26.39
CA GLU A 341 0.98 -9.56 26.96
C GLU A 341 0.07 -8.86 25.91
N GLY A 342 0.49 -8.79 24.64
CA GLY A 342 -0.28 -8.18 23.55
C GLY A 342 -0.22 -6.64 23.51
N LYS A 343 0.56 -6.00 24.38
CA LYS A 343 0.70 -4.53 24.43
C LYS A 343 1.30 -3.97 23.12
N PHE A 344 2.27 -4.70 22.56
CA PHE A 344 2.89 -4.35 21.29
C PHE A 344 1.89 -4.32 20.14
N LEU A 345 1.01 -5.33 20.01
CA LEU A 345 -0.02 -5.35 18.98
C LEU A 345 -1.02 -4.21 19.13
N ASN A 346 -1.45 -3.92 20.37
CA ASN A 346 -2.38 -2.81 20.62
C ASN A 346 -1.77 -1.47 20.23
N ALA A 347 -0.48 -1.25 20.53
CA ALA A 347 0.23 -0.04 20.11
C ALA A 347 0.35 0.09 18.59
N LEU A 348 0.47 -1.02 17.85
CA LEU A 348 0.51 -1.02 16.39
C LEU A 348 -0.84 -0.69 15.72
N LEU A 349 -1.96 -0.85 16.44
CA LEU A 349 -3.31 -0.52 15.97
C LEU A 349 -3.74 0.92 16.31
N ASP A 350 -2.92 1.67 17.04
CA ASP A 350 -3.25 3.04 17.43
C ASP A 350 -3.35 3.95 16.18
N LYS A 351 -4.56 4.47 15.94
CA LYS A 351 -4.95 5.21 14.71
C LYS A 351 -4.17 6.50 14.47
N GLN A 352 -3.32 6.91 15.41
CA GLN A 352 -2.39 8.01 15.16
C GLN A 352 -1.35 7.70 14.06
N GLY A 353 -1.07 6.41 13.81
CA GLY A 353 -0.12 5.97 12.79
C GLY A 353 -0.54 6.23 11.34
N GLU A 354 -1.83 6.32 11.03
CA GLU A 354 -2.32 6.57 9.65
C GLU A 354 -2.05 8.00 9.17
N ARG A 355 -1.91 8.96 10.10
CA ARG A 355 -1.70 10.39 9.76
C ARG A 355 -0.22 10.78 9.75
N ASP A 356 0.63 9.97 10.34
CA ASP A 356 2.03 10.30 10.54
C ASP A 356 2.94 9.37 9.71
N LYS A 357 3.54 9.93 8.66
CA LYS A 357 4.51 9.19 7.82
C LYS A 357 5.71 8.67 8.61
N ASN A 358 5.97 9.25 9.78
CA ASN A 358 7.05 8.87 10.69
C ASN A 358 6.55 8.13 11.94
N TRP A 359 5.30 7.65 11.96
CA TRP A 359 4.71 7.01 13.16
C TRP A 359 5.60 5.89 13.74
N LEU A 360 6.21 5.11 12.84
CA LEU A 360 7.10 3.99 13.15
C LEU A 360 8.38 4.46 13.86
N HIS A 361 8.87 5.65 13.50
CA HIS A 361 9.98 6.31 14.17
C HIS A 361 9.53 6.86 15.54
N ASN A 362 8.33 7.44 15.61
CA ASN A 362 7.78 8.04 16.82
C ASN A 362 7.37 7.00 17.88
N LEU A 363 7.12 5.74 17.48
CA LEU A 363 6.93 4.62 18.43
C LEU A 363 8.17 4.36 19.29
N ARG A 364 9.35 4.82 18.89
CA ARG A 364 10.62 4.67 19.63
C ARG A 364 10.72 5.56 20.87
N ASP A 365 10.01 6.68 20.82
CA ASP A 365 10.07 7.73 21.83
C ASP A 365 8.90 7.63 22.82
N ARG A 366 7.94 6.73 22.57
CA ARG A 366 6.86 6.41 23.51
C ARG A 366 7.40 5.59 24.68
N GLN A 367 7.16 6.09 25.91
CA GLN A 367 7.54 5.39 27.15
C GLN A 367 6.86 4.03 27.32
N GLU A 368 5.69 3.83 26.69
CA GLU A 368 4.86 2.64 26.84
C GLU A 368 5.29 1.46 25.95
N THR A 369 6.21 1.66 25.00
CA THR A 369 6.69 0.61 24.08
C THR A 369 8.22 0.61 23.92
N PRO A 370 9.00 0.19 24.95
CA PRO A 370 10.46 0.13 24.86
C PRO A 370 10.98 -0.88 23.80
N GLU A 371 10.13 -1.82 23.37
CA GLU A 371 10.45 -2.92 22.45
C GLU A 371 10.81 -2.41 21.04
N THR A 372 10.20 -1.29 20.62
CA THR A 372 10.26 -0.76 19.25
C THR A 372 11.69 -0.39 18.84
N ARG A 373 12.56 -0.08 19.81
CA ARG A 373 13.99 0.19 19.61
C ARG A 373 14.75 -1.02 19.07
N TYR A 374 14.34 -2.23 19.44
CA TYR A 374 15.06 -3.46 19.10
C TYR A 374 14.50 -4.15 17.86
N ILE A 375 13.29 -3.79 17.43
CA ILE A 375 12.58 -4.53 16.37
C ILE A 375 12.80 -3.86 15.01
N LEU A 376 13.54 -2.75 14.88
CA LEU A 376 13.71 -2.03 13.60
C LEU A 376 14.17 -2.92 12.43
N SER A 377 15.12 -3.82 12.67
CA SER A 377 15.59 -4.80 11.67
C SER A 377 14.47 -5.75 11.24
N LEU A 378 13.66 -6.21 12.20
CA LEU A 378 12.50 -7.03 11.94
C LEU A 378 11.39 -6.23 11.25
N MET A 379 11.13 -4.97 11.64
CA MET A 379 10.15 -4.10 10.99
C MET A 379 10.55 -3.76 9.55
N ALA A 380 11.83 -3.81 9.22
CA ALA A 380 12.33 -3.68 7.85
C ALA A 380 12.25 -5.00 7.06
N SER A 381 12.00 -6.13 7.72
CA SER A 381 11.85 -7.43 7.05
C SER A 381 10.53 -7.50 6.29
N ASN A 382 10.57 -8.10 5.11
CA ASN A 382 9.37 -8.25 4.26
C ASN A 382 8.27 -9.03 4.97
N ASP A 383 8.62 -10.15 5.62
CA ASP A 383 7.67 -11.03 6.29
C ASP A 383 6.90 -10.32 7.40
N PHE A 384 7.59 -9.48 8.19
CA PHE A 384 6.95 -8.69 9.23
C PHE A 384 6.08 -7.58 8.65
N GLN A 385 6.57 -6.83 7.65
CA GLN A 385 5.81 -5.76 7.01
C GLN A 385 4.52 -6.28 6.37
N GLN A 386 4.62 -7.37 5.61
CA GLN A 386 3.46 -8.03 5.03
C GLN A 386 2.49 -8.50 6.11
N SER A 387 3.02 -9.09 7.19
CA SER A 387 2.20 -9.57 8.30
C SER A 387 1.48 -8.44 9.03
N LEU A 388 2.16 -7.32 9.28
CA LEU A 388 1.62 -6.12 9.91
C LEU A 388 0.53 -5.48 9.04
N GLN A 389 0.79 -5.34 7.74
CA GLN A 389 -0.17 -4.80 6.78
C GLN A 389 -1.45 -5.65 6.76
N ASN A 390 -1.33 -6.98 6.67
CA ASN A 390 -2.48 -7.88 6.72
C ASN A 390 -3.27 -7.73 8.04
N TYR A 391 -2.58 -7.51 9.15
CA TYR A 391 -3.22 -7.31 10.46
C TYR A 391 -3.98 -5.97 10.53
N GLN A 392 -3.41 -4.90 9.98
CA GLN A 392 -4.06 -3.60 9.88
C GLN A 392 -5.29 -3.66 8.96
N ASP A 393 -5.18 -4.30 7.80
CA ASP A 393 -6.30 -4.51 6.87
C ASP A 393 -7.45 -5.28 7.56
N LEU A 394 -7.13 -6.31 8.34
CA LEU A 394 -8.13 -7.08 9.12
C LEU A 394 -8.79 -6.23 10.20
N ALA A 395 -8.02 -5.36 10.88
CA ALA A 395 -8.55 -4.45 11.89
C ALA A 395 -9.52 -3.42 11.26
N GLU A 396 -9.17 -2.88 10.10
CA GLU A 396 -10.03 -1.97 9.35
C GLU A 396 -11.33 -2.67 8.91
N LEU A 397 -11.22 -3.88 8.35
CA LEU A 397 -12.38 -4.70 7.97
C LEU A 397 -13.30 -4.98 9.15
N ARG A 398 -12.75 -5.25 10.34
CA ARG A 398 -13.53 -5.46 11.57
C ARG A 398 -14.36 -4.23 11.94
N VAL A 399 -13.76 -3.03 11.85
CA VAL A 399 -14.47 -1.76 12.10
C VAL A 399 -15.57 -1.55 11.05
N ARG A 400 -15.26 -1.80 9.76
CA ARG A 400 -16.23 -1.67 8.66
C ARG A 400 -17.41 -2.63 8.80
N LEU A 401 -17.16 -3.90 9.14
CA LEU A 401 -18.22 -4.89 9.37
C LEU A 401 -19.16 -4.45 10.50
N THR A 402 -18.61 -3.89 11.57
CA THR A 402 -19.40 -3.35 12.69
C THR A 402 -20.24 -2.16 12.22
N TYR A 403 -19.64 -1.25 11.46
CA TYR A 403 -20.34 -0.09 10.89
C TYR A 403 -21.46 -0.51 9.91
N TRP A 404 -21.21 -1.47 9.03
CA TRP A 404 -22.20 -1.97 8.08
C TRP A 404 -23.35 -2.69 8.78
N LEU A 405 -23.07 -3.44 9.84
CA LEU A 405 -24.12 -4.07 10.64
C LEU A 405 -25.05 -3.01 11.25
N ALA A 406 -24.49 -1.97 11.87
CA ALA A 406 -25.26 -0.84 12.41
C ALA A 406 -26.02 -0.08 11.30
N THR A 407 -25.43 0.07 10.12
CA THR A 407 -26.09 0.73 8.99
C THR A 407 -27.29 -0.07 8.49
N LEU A 408 -27.22 -1.42 8.50
CA LEU A 408 -28.36 -2.26 8.17
C LEU A 408 -29.51 -2.12 9.17
N ASP A 409 -29.24 -1.85 10.44
CA ASP A 409 -30.30 -1.55 11.42
C ASP A 409 -31.04 -0.25 11.06
N VAL A 410 -30.32 0.78 10.64
CA VAL A 410 -30.92 2.05 10.15
C VAL A 410 -31.77 1.83 8.91
N TYR A 411 -31.34 0.97 7.97
CA TYR A 411 -32.16 0.66 6.79
C TYR A 411 -33.45 -0.07 7.16
N VAL A 412 -33.42 -1.00 8.13
CA VAL A 412 -34.64 -1.65 8.64
C VAL A 412 -35.61 -0.61 9.21
N GLU A 413 -35.11 0.32 10.02
CA GLU A 413 -35.93 1.39 10.58
C GLU A 413 -36.54 2.27 9.48
N LEU A 414 -35.74 2.68 8.49
CA LEU A 414 -36.22 3.49 7.37
C LEU A 414 -37.32 2.77 6.55
N ILE A 415 -37.13 1.48 6.28
CA ILE A 415 -38.10 0.64 5.56
C ILE A 415 -39.41 0.54 6.36
N GLU A 416 -39.32 0.34 7.67
CA GLU A 416 -40.50 0.28 8.55
C GLU A 416 -41.26 1.62 8.61
N ILE A 417 -40.54 2.76 8.64
CA ILE A 417 -41.17 4.09 8.56
C ILE A 417 -41.92 4.24 7.24
N ARG A 418 -41.31 3.85 6.11
CA ARG A 418 -41.95 3.91 4.78
C ARG A 418 -43.15 2.98 4.68
N ARG A 419 -43.04 1.75 5.21
CA ARG A 419 -44.14 0.77 5.28
C ARG A 419 -45.33 1.36 6.02
N LYS A 420 -45.13 1.86 7.24
CA LYS A 420 -46.19 2.49 8.05
C LYS A 420 -46.88 3.66 7.35
N TYR A 421 -46.15 4.41 6.52
CA TYR A 421 -46.71 5.54 5.77
C TYR A 421 -47.51 5.09 4.53
N TYR A 422 -46.93 4.22 3.69
CA TYR A 422 -47.51 3.87 2.39
C TYR A 422 -48.54 2.74 2.43
N GLU A 423 -48.37 1.74 3.30
CA GLU A 423 -49.25 0.56 3.37
C GLU A 423 -50.74 0.91 3.57
N PRO A 424 -51.14 1.82 4.48
CA PRO A 424 -52.55 2.23 4.59
C PRO A 424 -53.02 3.16 3.46
N LEU A 425 -52.11 3.92 2.83
CA LEU A 425 -52.45 4.95 1.84
C LEU A 425 -52.69 4.34 0.44
N LEU A 426 -51.85 3.38 0.03
CA LEU A 426 -51.84 2.85 -1.33
C LEU A 426 -53.18 2.23 -1.75
N PRO A 427 -53.90 1.42 -0.94
CA PRO A 427 -55.18 0.84 -1.33
C PRO A 427 -56.27 1.89 -1.61
N VAL A 428 -56.29 2.98 -0.83
CA VAL A 428 -57.25 4.08 -1.00
C VAL A 428 -56.98 4.81 -2.31
N VAL A 429 -55.71 5.14 -2.55
CA VAL A 429 -55.27 5.80 -3.79
C VAL A 429 -55.53 4.91 -5.00
N GLU A 430 -55.29 3.60 -4.90
CA GLU A 430 -55.52 2.65 -6.00
C GLU A 430 -57.01 2.54 -6.36
N LYS A 431 -57.91 2.53 -5.37
CA LYS A 431 -59.35 2.48 -5.61
C LYS A 431 -59.85 3.69 -6.39
N GLU A 432 -59.41 4.90 -6.01
CA GLU A 432 -59.78 6.13 -6.74
C GLU A 432 -59.11 6.20 -8.12
N PHE A 433 -57.85 5.77 -8.22
CA PHE A 433 -57.15 5.74 -9.50
C PHE A 433 -57.79 4.77 -10.49
N LYS A 434 -58.26 3.60 -10.07
CA LYS A 434 -58.98 2.65 -10.95
C LYS A 434 -60.21 3.28 -11.61
N LYS A 435 -60.97 4.10 -10.86
CA LYS A 435 -62.11 4.85 -11.42
C LYS A 435 -61.66 5.89 -12.45
N LEU A 436 -60.59 6.62 -12.14
CA LEU A 436 -60.04 7.64 -13.02
C LEU A 436 -59.45 7.01 -14.30
N ASP A 437 -58.71 5.92 -14.18
CA ASP A 437 -58.11 5.15 -15.28
C ASP A 437 -59.18 4.61 -16.24
N ALA A 438 -60.30 4.07 -15.72
CA ALA A 438 -61.43 3.68 -16.56
C ALA A 438 -62.01 4.87 -17.36
N ARG A 439 -62.12 6.05 -16.73
CA ARG A 439 -62.58 7.28 -17.40
C ARG A 439 -61.58 7.77 -18.45
N ILE A 440 -60.28 7.71 -18.16
CA ILE A 440 -59.21 8.07 -19.10
C ILE A 440 -59.27 7.17 -20.33
N ARG A 441 -59.32 5.84 -20.15
CA ARG A 441 -59.44 4.87 -21.24
C ARG A 441 -60.66 5.14 -22.11
N LEU A 442 -61.81 5.43 -21.49
CA LEU A 442 -63.02 5.79 -22.21
C LEU A 442 -62.82 7.05 -23.07
N ARG A 443 -62.24 8.13 -22.51
CA ARG A 443 -62.02 9.39 -23.24
C ARG A 443 -61.01 9.25 -24.38
N LEU A 444 -59.94 8.48 -24.18
CA LEU A 444 -58.99 8.16 -25.25
C LEU A 444 -59.69 7.41 -26.40
N SER A 445 -60.49 6.38 -26.09
CA SER A 445 -61.25 5.65 -27.11
C SER A 445 -62.23 6.53 -27.89
N GLN A 446 -62.85 7.52 -27.23
CA GLN A 446 -63.75 8.48 -27.88
C GLN A 446 -62.98 9.41 -28.82
N ARG A 447 -61.80 9.90 -28.39
CA ARG A 447 -60.91 10.71 -29.24
C ARG A 447 -60.46 9.93 -30.47
N ASP A 448 -60.07 8.66 -30.30
CA ASP A 448 -59.61 7.84 -31.43
C ASP A 448 -60.72 7.58 -32.46
N ARG A 449 -61.96 7.40 -32.00
CA ARG A 449 -63.13 7.34 -32.90
C ARG A 449 -63.37 8.66 -33.65
N LEU A 450 -63.19 9.80 -32.96
CA LEU A 450 -63.32 11.12 -33.60
C LEU A 450 -62.22 11.35 -34.64
N ASP A 451 -60.98 10.96 -34.33
CA ASP A 451 -59.85 11.04 -35.26
C ASP A 451 -60.08 10.17 -36.51
N GLN A 452 -60.51 8.92 -36.33
CA GLN A 452 -60.90 8.04 -37.43
C GLN A 452 -62.01 8.65 -38.29
N ARG A 453 -63.03 9.25 -37.66
CA ARG A 453 -64.13 9.90 -38.36
C ARG A 453 -63.64 11.13 -39.15
N LEU A 454 -62.81 11.99 -38.57
CA LEU A 454 -62.23 13.14 -39.26
C LEU A 454 -61.37 12.71 -40.46
N LYS A 455 -60.52 11.70 -40.30
CA LYS A 455 -59.73 11.11 -41.40
C LYS A 455 -60.63 10.59 -42.52
N SER A 456 -61.75 9.95 -42.19
CA SER A 456 -62.71 9.47 -43.19
C SER A 456 -63.37 10.60 -44.00
N LEU A 457 -63.55 11.80 -43.41
CA LEU A 457 -64.14 12.96 -44.08
C LEU A 457 -63.20 13.58 -45.13
N VAL A 458 -61.89 13.37 -44.99
CA VAL A 458 -60.91 13.76 -46.01
C VAL A 458 -60.98 12.85 -47.23
N ILE A 459 -61.20 11.54 -47.01
CA ILE A 459 -61.26 10.52 -48.08
C ILE A 459 -62.63 10.56 -48.78
N ALA A 460 -63.72 10.71 -48.02
CA ALA A 460 -65.08 10.78 -48.53
C ALA A 460 -65.77 12.03 -48.00
N ARG A 461 -66.00 13.01 -48.88
CA ARG A 461 -66.65 14.29 -48.53
C ARG A 461 -68.09 14.04 -48.04
N ARG A 462 -68.34 14.32 -46.76
CA ARG A 462 -69.68 14.23 -46.13
C ARG A 462 -69.96 15.47 -45.26
N PRO A 463 -70.44 16.56 -45.86
CA PRO A 463 -70.61 17.85 -45.18
C PRO A 463 -71.56 17.82 -43.97
N ASP A 464 -72.61 17.01 -44.05
CA ASP A 464 -73.64 16.86 -42.99
C ASP A 464 -73.05 16.42 -41.64
N TYR A 465 -71.89 15.74 -41.66
CA TYR A 465 -71.22 15.27 -40.45
C TYR A 465 -70.58 16.39 -39.62
N LEU A 466 -70.37 17.56 -40.22
CA LEU A 466 -69.84 18.77 -39.60
C LEU A 466 -70.90 19.89 -39.51
N ALA A 467 -72.19 19.55 -39.69
CA ALA A 467 -73.29 20.47 -39.44
C ALA A 467 -73.32 20.89 -37.96
N THR A 468 -73.62 22.16 -37.69
CA THR A 468 -73.76 22.68 -36.33
C THR A 468 -74.96 22.05 -35.63
N ALA A 469 -75.06 22.22 -34.30
CA ALA A 469 -76.21 21.72 -33.56
C ALA A 469 -77.54 22.35 -34.05
N GLU A 470 -77.50 23.64 -34.41
CA GLU A 470 -78.66 24.37 -34.93
C GLU A 470 -79.07 23.88 -36.31
N GLU A 471 -78.11 23.69 -37.23
CA GLU A 471 -78.36 23.17 -38.57
C GLU A 471 -78.91 21.74 -38.54
N ARG A 472 -78.40 20.88 -37.65
CA ARG A 472 -78.97 19.56 -37.40
C ARG A 472 -80.39 19.65 -36.86
N GLY A 473 -80.65 20.56 -35.91
CA GLY A 473 -82.01 20.79 -35.41
C GLY A 473 -82.98 21.30 -36.48
N ILE A 474 -82.51 22.12 -37.42
CA ILE A 474 -83.30 22.56 -38.58
C ILE A 474 -83.54 21.37 -39.52
N GLN A 475 -82.53 20.53 -39.76
CA GLN A 475 -82.63 19.32 -40.58
C GLN A 475 -83.65 18.32 -40.01
N ASP A 476 -83.62 18.09 -38.70
CA ASP A 476 -84.56 17.21 -37.99
C ASP A 476 -85.98 17.75 -38.06
N ARG A 477 -86.18 19.06 -37.81
CA ARG A 477 -87.50 19.71 -37.96
C ARG A 477 -88.03 19.64 -39.38
N LEU A 478 -87.18 19.83 -40.39
CA LEU A 478 -87.57 19.68 -41.79
C LEU A 478 -87.96 18.23 -42.11
N ALA A 479 -87.28 17.24 -41.53
CA ALA A 479 -87.62 15.83 -41.68
C ALA A 479 -88.95 15.47 -40.97
N GLU A 480 -89.20 16.01 -39.78
CA GLU A 480 -90.47 15.87 -39.06
C GLU A 480 -91.64 16.47 -39.86
N VAL A 481 -91.45 17.66 -40.42
CA VAL A 481 -92.45 18.32 -41.26
C VAL A 481 -92.74 17.50 -42.52
N GLU A 482 -91.72 16.92 -43.16
CA GLU A 482 -91.93 16.02 -44.30
C GLU A 482 -92.65 14.73 -43.93
N LEU A 483 -92.30 14.11 -42.80
CA LEU A 483 -92.96 12.90 -42.31
C LEU A 483 -94.45 13.16 -42.03
N TYR A 484 -94.75 14.29 -41.38
CA TYR A 484 -96.12 14.74 -41.15
C TYR A 484 -96.88 14.99 -42.46
N LEU A 485 -96.24 15.62 -43.44
CA LEU A 485 -96.87 15.86 -44.75
C LEU A 485 -97.06 14.58 -45.57
N SER A 486 -96.18 13.58 -45.42
CA SER A 486 -96.34 12.27 -46.07
C SER A 486 -97.52 11.46 -45.53
N THR A 487 -97.90 11.69 -44.26
CA THR A 487 -99.03 11.02 -43.59
C THR A 487 -100.35 11.76 -43.77
N ASN A 488 -100.32 13.03 -44.21
CA ASN A 488 -101.49 13.86 -44.48
C ASN A 488 -101.44 14.47 -45.92
N PRO A 489 -101.69 13.67 -46.98
CA PRO A 489 -101.47 14.07 -48.37
C PRO A 489 -102.32 15.26 -48.85
N GLN A 490 -103.46 15.51 -48.20
CA GLN A 490 -104.37 16.62 -48.54
C GLN A 490 -103.76 18.00 -48.31
N ASN A 491 -102.79 18.11 -47.39
CA ASN A 491 -102.07 19.36 -47.09
C ASN A 491 -100.74 19.47 -47.86
N TYR A 492 -100.39 18.47 -48.68
CA TYR A 492 -99.14 18.40 -49.42
C TYR A 492 -99.28 18.96 -50.84
N THR A 493 -99.62 20.24 -50.93
CA THR A 493 -99.65 21.00 -52.19
C THR A 493 -98.25 21.23 -52.77
N ASP A 494 -98.17 21.42 -54.09
CA ASP A 494 -96.90 21.64 -54.80
C ASP A 494 -96.11 22.87 -54.29
N ASP A 495 -96.78 23.94 -53.84
CA ASP A 495 -96.13 25.11 -53.23
C ASP A 495 -95.38 24.75 -51.93
N VAL A 496 -95.99 23.94 -51.06
CA VAL A 496 -95.39 23.48 -49.80
C VAL A 496 -94.17 22.58 -50.08
N ARG A 497 -94.27 21.69 -51.07
CA ARG A 497 -93.15 20.85 -51.52
C ARG A 497 -91.97 21.69 -52.02
N GLN A 498 -92.24 22.71 -52.83
CA GLN A 498 -91.19 23.61 -53.34
C GLN A 498 -90.55 24.44 -52.23
N ARG A 499 -91.31 24.90 -51.23
CA ARG A 499 -90.76 25.62 -50.07
C ARG A 499 -89.84 24.75 -49.23
N ILE A 500 -90.23 23.50 -48.93
CA ILE A 500 -89.39 22.55 -48.20
C ILE A 500 -88.12 22.23 -48.99
N ALA A 501 -88.24 21.98 -50.29
CA ALA A 501 -87.10 21.75 -51.17
C ALA A 501 -86.14 22.96 -51.19
N ARG A 502 -86.67 24.19 -51.20
CA ARG A 502 -85.87 25.41 -51.13
C ARG A 502 -85.14 25.55 -49.79
N LEU A 503 -85.82 25.32 -48.67
CA LEU A 503 -85.21 25.37 -47.33
C LEU A 503 -84.11 24.31 -47.17
N LYS A 504 -84.34 23.08 -47.67
CA LYS A 504 -83.32 22.04 -47.73
C LYS A 504 -82.15 22.42 -48.63
N GLY A 505 -82.42 23.03 -49.78
CA GLY A 505 -81.38 23.50 -50.71
C GLY A 505 -80.50 24.59 -50.09
N VAL A 506 -81.10 25.56 -49.41
CA VAL A 506 -80.37 26.62 -48.68
C VAL A 506 -79.53 26.02 -47.55
N LEU A 507 -80.10 25.13 -46.74
CA LEU A 507 -79.38 24.45 -45.67
C LEU A 507 -78.22 23.60 -46.21
N HIS A 508 -78.44 22.85 -47.29
CA HIS A 508 -77.41 22.04 -47.93
C HIS A 508 -76.29 22.91 -48.51
N TRP A 509 -76.62 24.05 -49.11
CA TRP A 509 -75.65 25.01 -49.62
C TRP A 509 -74.79 25.60 -48.50
N GLN A 510 -75.40 26.06 -47.40
CA GLN A 510 -74.70 26.60 -46.23
C GLN A 510 -73.75 25.58 -45.59
N ILE A 511 -74.20 24.34 -45.41
CA ILE A 511 -73.37 23.25 -44.85
C ILE A 511 -72.19 22.93 -45.79
N ASN A 512 -72.40 22.95 -47.11
CA ASN A 512 -71.36 22.67 -48.09
C ASN A 512 -70.32 23.79 -48.21
N GLU A 513 -70.74 25.05 -48.14
CA GLU A 513 -69.85 26.21 -48.19
C GLU A 513 -68.91 26.25 -46.97
N ALA A 514 -69.47 26.10 -45.77
CA ALA A 514 -68.71 26.13 -44.53
C ALA A 514 -67.87 24.86 -44.27
N TYR A 515 -68.00 23.83 -45.10
CA TYR A 515 -67.38 22.51 -44.90
C TYR A 515 -65.86 22.59 -44.69
N HIS A 516 -65.14 23.28 -45.57
CA HIS A 516 -63.68 23.34 -45.53
C HIS A 516 -63.18 24.07 -44.27
N GLU A 517 -63.80 25.19 -43.93
CA GLU A 517 -63.46 25.95 -42.73
C GLU A 517 -63.72 25.13 -41.45
N ARG A 518 -64.89 24.48 -41.36
CA ARG A 518 -65.24 23.63 -40.21
C ARG A 518 -64.34 22.42 -40.08
N LEU A 519 -63.94 21.81 -41.20
CA LEU A 519 -62.98 20.70 -41.20
C LEU A 519 -61.63 21.18 -40.67
N THR A 520 -61.12 22.32 -41.13
CA THR A 520 -59.89 22.92 -40.61
C THR A 520 -59.99 23.23 -39.12
N ASN A 521 -61.11 23.80 -38.67
CA ASN A 521 -61.34 24.10 -37.26
C ASN A 521 -61.42 22.82 -36.40
N ALA A 522 -62.06 21.76 -36.90
CA ALA A 522 -62.09 20.46 -36.23
C ALA A 522 -60.69 19.85 -36.09
N TYR A 523 -59.82 19.98 -37.10
CA TYR A 523 -58.41 19.57 -37.00
C TYR A 523 -57.63 20.41 -35.99
N LYS A 524 -57.82 21.74 -35.95
CA LYS A 524 -57.19 22.61 -34.94
C LYS A 524 -57.63 22.25 -33.51
N GLN A 525 -58.92 21.95 -33.32
CA GLN A 525 -59.45 21.48 -32.03
C GLN A 525 -58.89 20.10 -31.66
N MET A 526 -58.74 19.19 -32.63
CA MET A 526 -58.10 17.88 -32.40
C MET A 526 -56.63 18.04 -31.98
N GLN A 527 -55.86 18.92 -32.64
CA GLN A 527 -54.48 19.22 -32.24
C GLN A 527 -54.41 19.78 -30.81
N THR A 528 -55.35 20.67 -30.44
CA THR A 528 -55.43 21.21 -29.08
C THR A 528 -55.75 20.09 -28.07
N LEU A 529 -56.66 19.18 -28.42
CA LEU A 529 -56.99 18.00 -27.61
C LEU A 529 -55.78 17.07 -27.44
N ASP A 530 -54.98 16.87 -28.49
CA ASP A 530 -53.76 16.06 -28.43
C ASP A 530 -52.71 16.64 -27.46
N VAL A 531 -52.60 17.96 -27.36
CA VAL A 531 -51.77 18.62 -26.33
C VAL A 531 -52.26 18.28 -24.92
N TYR A 532 -53.56 18.36 -24.67
CA TYR A 532 -54.14 17.98 -23.37
C TYR A 532 -53.95 16.49 -23.06
N ILE A 533 -54.10 15.61 -24.06
CA ILE A 533 -53.85 14.17 -23.92
C ILE A 533 -52.39 13.90 -23.59
N ASN A 534 -51.44 14.58 -24.24
CA ASN A 534 -50.02 14.43 -23.94
C ASN A 534 -49.70 14.83 -22.49
N ASN A 535 -50.28 15.92 -21.99
CA ASN A 535 -50.12 16.32 -20.59
C ASN A 535 -50.75 15.31 -19.63
N LEU A 536 -51.93 14.79 -19.97
CA LEU A 536 -52.60 13.72 -19.21
C LEU A 536 -51.74 12.45 -19.16
N ASN A 537 -51.17 12.03 -20.29
CA ASN A 537 -50.30 10.85 -20.36
C ASN A 537 -49.01 11.03 -19.55
N LYS A 538 -48.39 12.22 -19.57
CA LYS A 538 -47.24 12.54 -18.70
C LYS A 538 -47.61 12.42 -17.23
N ALA A 539 -48.75 12.99 -16.82
CA ALA A 539 -49.22 12.91 -15.44
C ALA A 539 -49.55 11.45 -15.03
N TYR A 540 -50.20 10.69 -15.91
CA TYR A 540 -50.51 9.27 -15.72
C TYR A 540 -49.23 8.44 -15.52
N GLN A 541 -48.24 8.58 -16.41
CA GLN A 541 -46.98 7.87 -16.32
C GLN A 541 -46.19 8.25 -15.06
N SER A 542 -46.16 9.54 -14.73
CA SER A 542 -45.55 10.04 -13.48
C SER A 542 -46.18 9.37 -12.26
N PHE A 543 -47.51 9.35 -12.17
CA PHE A 543 -48.23 8.70 -11.09
C PHE A 543 -47.93 7.20 -11.00
N VAL A 544 -47.96 6.47 -12.12
CA VAL A 544 -47.66 5.04 -12.14
C VAL A 544 -46.23 4.76 -11.64
N ARG A 545 -45.26 5.58 -12.05
CA ARG A 545 -43.87 5.49 -11.58
C ARG A 545 -43.77 5.79 -10.08
N THR A 546 -44.40 6.86 -9.60
CA THR A 546 -44.40 7.21 -8.17
C THR A 546 -45.04 6.11 -7.34
N ARG A 547 -46.15 5.53 -7.80
CA ARG A 547 -46.80 4.38 -7.14
C ARG A 547 -45.86 3.19 -7.06
N GLN A 548 -45.25 2.81 -8.19
CA GLN A 548 -44.32 1.69 -8.24
C GLN A 548 -43.11 1.93 -7.31
N ALA A 549 -42.53 3.13 -7.35
CA ALA A 549 -41.44 3.51 -6.47
C ALA A 549 -41.84 3.48 -4.99
N ALA A 550 -43.07 3.90 -4.65
CA ALA A 550 -43.58 3.83 -3.28
C ALA A 550 -43.67 2.39 -2.77
N THR A 551 -44.23 1.47 -3.54
CA THR A 551 -44.28 0.03 -3.19
C THR A 551 -42.88 -0.57 -3.09
N GLN A 552 -42.04 -0.34 -4.09
CA GLN A 552 -40.66 -0.81 -4.11
C GLN A 552 -39.80 -0.19 -3.00
N SER A 553 -40.23 0.89 -2.34
CA SER A 553 -39.45 1.56 -1.30
C SER A 553 -39.40 0.81 0.04
N TYR A 554 -40.28 -0.17 0.26
CA TYR A 554 -40.38 -0.92 1.52
C TYR A 554 -40.64 -2.43 1.37
N GLU A 555 -41.05 -2.90 0.18
CA GLU A 555 -41.34 -4.31 -0.07
C GLU A 555 -40.11 -5.08 -0.58
N GLY A 556 -39.94 -6.33 -0.16
CA GLY A 556 -38.90 -7.23 -0.68
C GLY A 556 -37.53 -7.16 0.00
N TYR A 557 -37.31 -6.26 0.96
CA TYR A 557 -36.01 -6.08 1.62
C TYR A 557 -35.79 -6.92 2.89
N ASP A 558 -36.85 -7.47 3.50
CA ASP A 558 -36.75 -8.18 4.79
C ASP A 558 -35.87 -9.43 4.74
N ILE A 559 -35.93 -10.19 3.64
CA ILE A 559 -35.14 -11.41 3.46
C ILE A 559 -33.68 -11.05 3.09
N PRO A 560 -33.41 -10.22 2.07
CA PRO A 560 -32.04 -9.81 1.74
C PRO A 560 -31.30 -9.18 2.91
N ILE A 561 -31.94 -8.27 3.68
CA ILE A 561 -31.29 -7.63 4.83
C ILE A 561 -30.97 -8.66 5.91
N ARG A 562 -31.88 -9.59 6.22
CA ARG A 562 -31.59 -10.68 7.19
C ARG A 562 -30.42 -11.55 6.72
N GLN A 563 -30.39 -11.93 5.45
CA GLN A 563 -29.28 -12.71 4.88
C GLN A 563 -27.94 -11.95 4.96
N LEU A 564 -27.95 -10.64 4.66
CA LEU A 564 -26.78 -9.78 4.78
C LEU A 564 -26.29 -9.67 6.24
N LYS A 565 -27.19 -9.47 7.21
CA LYS A 565 -26.85 -9.44 8.64
C LYS A 565 -26.17 -10.75 9.06
N THR A 566 -26.76 -11.91 8.73
CA THR A 566 -26.17 -13.21 9.04
C THR A 566 -24.79 -13.38 8.39
N LYS A 567 -24.64 -12.97 7.12
CA LYS A 567 -23.35 -13.04 6.41
C LYS A 567 -22.29 -12.15 7.04
N ILE A 568 -22.65 -10.92 7.43
CA ILE A 568 -21.73 -9.98 8.11
C ILE A 568 -21.30 -10.54 9.46
N GLN A 569 -22.24 -11.05 10.27
CA GLN A 569 -21.93 -11.65 11.58
C GLN A 569 -21.00 -12.87 11.45
N ALA A 570 -21.28 -13.78 10.51
CA ALA A 570 -20.40 -14.92 10.24
C ALA A 570 -19.01 -14.47 9.76
N THR A 571 -18.95 -13.42 8.94
CA THR A 571 -17.68 -12.85 8.46
C THR A 571 -16.90 -12.19 9.59
N GLN A 572 -17.58 -11.52 10.53
CA GLN A 572 -16.95 -10.91 11.69
C GLN A 572 -16.25 -11.94 12.57
N VAL A 573 -16.91 -13.07 12.87
CA VAL A 573 -16.29 -14.20 13.60
C VAL A 573 -15.05 -14.73 12.86
N LYS A 574 -15.15 -14.86 11.53
CA LYS A 574 -14.02 -15.30 10.70
C LYS A 574 -12.85 -14.30 10.73
N VAL A 575 -13.13 -13.00 10.61
CA VAL A 575 -12.13 -11.94 10.68
C VAL A 575 -11.46 -11.93 12.05
N ASP A 576 -12.23 -12.00 13.14
CA ASP A 576 -11.69 -12.05 14.50
C ASP A 576 -10.74 -13.26 14.69
N GLY A 577 -11.13 -14.44 14.20
CA GLY A 577 -10.30 -15.65 14.27
C GLY A 577 -9.04 -15.61 13.39
N ILE A 578 -9.09 -14.97 12.22
CA ILE A 578 -7.90 -14.77 11.36
C ILE A 578 -6.99 -13.70 11.97
N MET A 579 -7.56 -12.59 12.43
CA MET A 579 -6.83 -11.49 13.07
C MET A 579 -6.08 -11.96 14.31
N ALA A 580 -6.69 -12.79 15.16
CA ALA A 580 -6.02 -13.38 16.33
C ALA A 580 -4.83 -14.29 15.93
N ARG A 581 -4.95 -15.07 14.84
CA ARG A 581 -3.84 -15.88 14.32
C ARG A 581 -2.72 -15.01 13.76
N GLN A 582 -3.07 -13.97 13.02
CA GLN A 582 -2.11 -13.03 12.43
C GLN A 582 -1.37 -12.25 13.52
N GLY A 583 -2.08 -11.82 14.58
CA GLY A 583 -1.48 -11.17 15.75
C GLY A 583 -0.44 -12.07 16.42
N ARG A 584 -0.78 -13.33 16.70
CA ARG A 584 0.17 -14.30 17.29
C ARG A 584 1.41 -14.53 16.42
N LEU A 585 1.28 -14.49 15.09
CA LEU A 585 2.43 -14.59 14.18
C LEU A 585 3.37 -13.38 14.35
N ILE A 586 2.83 -12.17 14.38
CA ILE A 586 3.60 -10.93 14.58
C ILE A 586 4.30 -10.95 15.94
N GLU A 587 3.59 -11.35 17.00
CA GLU A 587 4.16 -11.50 18.35
C GLU A 587 5.29 -12.53 18.37
N ALA A 588 5.10 -13.70 17.75
CA ALA A 588 6.13 -14.74 17.68
C ALA A 588 7.39 -14.25 16.94
N LEU A 589 7.22 -13.55 15.82
CA LEU A 589 8.34 -12.95 15.08
C LEU A 589 9.09 -11.93 15.94
N ALA A 590 8.36 -11.05 16.63
CA ALA A 590 8.93 -10.05 17.54
C ALA A 590 9.69 -10.70 18.70
N VAL A 591 9.06 -11.66 19.39
CA VAL A 591 9.68 -12.41 20.51
C VAL A 591 10.95 -13.12 20.05
N ASN A 592 10.92 -13.81 18.90
CA ASN A 592 12.08 -14.52 18.38
C ASN A 592 13.27 -13.59 18.10
N GLU A 593 13.04 -12.40 17.51
CA GLU A 593 14.12 -11.43 17.28
C GLU A 593 14.64 -10.84 18.59
N LEU A 594 13.76 -10.53 19.55
CA LEU A 594 14.16 -10.02 20.86
C LEU A 594 14.96 -11.07 21.65
N GLU A 595 14.56 -12.35 21.60
CA GLU A 595 15.29 -13.45 22.24
C GLU A 595 16.65 -13.68 21.57
N ARG A 596 16.73 -13.62 20.23
CA ARG A 596 18.01 -13.67 19.51
C ARG A 596 18.96 -12.57 19.99
N ARG A 597 18.47 -11.34 20.12
CA ARG A 597 19.26 -10.19 20.60
C ARG A 597 19.68 -10.35 22.05
N ARG A 598 18.79 -10.86 22.92
CA ARG A 598 19.12 -11.15 24.33
C ARG A 598 20.25 -12.16 24.43
N ASN A 599 20.14 -13.29 23.71
CA ASN A 599 21.16 -14.34 23.74
C ASN A 599 22.52 -13.83 23.21
N LEU A 600 22.52 -12.97 22.18
CA LEU A 600 23.75 -12.33 21.67
C LEU A 600 24.41 -11.44 22.73
N LEU A 601 23.62 -10.65 23.46
CA LEU A 601 24.14 -9.81 24.55
C LEU A 601 24.67 -10.65 25.72
N GLU A 602 24.03 -11.76 26.05
CA GLU A 602 24.54 -12.71 27.04
C GLU A 602 25.91 -13.27 26.62
N GLU A 603 26.08 -13.65 25.35
CA GLU A 603 27.39 -14.04 24.82
C GLU A 603 28.43 -12.92 24.92
N TYR A 604 28.05 -11.68 24.60
CA TYR A 604 28.95 -10.52 24.69
C TYR A 604 29.34 -10.23 26.13
N GLN A 605 28.42 -10.38 27.08
CA GLN A 605 28.69 -10.24 28.51
C GLN A 605 29.69 -11.31 28.98
N ILE A 606 29.54 -12.56 28.54
CA ILE A 606 30.50 -13.64 28.85
C ILE A 606 31.88 -13.30 28.27
N LYS A 607 31.95 -12.87 27.00
CA LYS A 607 33.21 -12.48 26.35
C LYS A 607 33.89 -11.31 27.06
N ALA A 608 33.11 -10.29 27.44
CA ALA A 608 33.62 -9.15 28.20
C ALA A 608 34.15 -9.57 29.59
N ARG A 609 33.47 -10.47 30.31
CA ARG A 609 33.93 -11.01 31.60
C ARG A 609 35.30 -11.68 31.50
N PHE A 610 35.47 -12.57 30.52
CA PHE A 610 36.76 -13.23 30.31
C PHE A 610 37.86 -12.23 29.93
N ALA A 611 37.57 -11.32 28.99
CA ALA A 611 38.54 -10.32 28.55
C ALA A 611 38.90 -9.29 29.62
N LEU A 612 37.96 -8.99 30.53
CA LEU A 612 38.17 -8.16 31.72
C LEU A 612 39.18 -8.83 32.66
N ALA A 613 38.95 -10.10 33.01
CA ALA A 613 39.86 -10.86 33.86
C ALA A 613 41.26 -10.96 33.25
N GLU A 614 41.35 -11.23 31.95
CA GLU A 614 42.62 -11.25 31.22
C GLU A 614 43.32 -9.88 31.24
N SER A 615 42.56 -8.78 31.11
CA SER A 615 43.13 -7.42 31.17
C SER A 615 43.69 -7.10 32.55
N TYR A 616 43.03 -7.52 33.63
CA TYR A 616 43.55 -7.36 35.00
C TYR A 616 44.82 -8.18 35.25
N ASP A 617 44.87 -9.43 34.80
CA ASP A 617 46.07 -10.27 34.92
C ASP A 617 47.26 -9.67 34.13
N ARG A 618 47.01 -9.16 32.92
CA ARG A 618 48.06 -8.48 32.13
C ARG A 618 48.48 -7.14 32.75
N ALA A 619 47.55 -6.39 33.35
CA ALA A 619 47.85 -5.12 34.02
C ALA A 619 48.73 -5.34 35.25
N THR A 620 48.38 -6.31 36.10
CA THR A 620 49.14 -6.66 37.31
C THR A 620 50.53 -7.20 36.96
N LYS A 621 50.64 -8.12 35.99
CA LYS A 621 51.95 -8.59 35.48
C LYS A 621 52.83 -7.45 34.94
N LYS A 622 52.23 -6.46 34.26
CA LYS A 622 52.97 -5.29 33.75
C LYS A 622 53.46 -4.40 34.90
N GLN A 623 52.65 -4.22 35.95
CA GLN A 623 53.07 -3.47 37.14
C GLN A 623 54.21 -4.19 37.88
N GLN A 624 54.07 -5.50 38.11
CA GLN A 624 55.12 -6.32 38.74
C GLN A 624 56.44 -6.25 37.98
N LYS A 625 56.42 -6.41 36.65
CA LYS A 625 57.63 -6.26 35.82
C LYS A 625 58.24 -4.87 35.89
N ALA A 626 57.42 -3.81 35.90
CA ALA A 626 57.92 -2.45 36.01
C ALA A 626 58.50 -2.16 37.41
N GLU A 627 57.98 -2.80 38.46
CA GLU A 627 58.54 -2.76 39.81
C GLU A 627 59.87 -3.52 39.89
N GLU A 628 59.95 -4.72 39.30
CA GLU A 628 61.19 -5.51 39.19
C GLU A 628 62.28 -4.77 38.39
N GLU A 629 61.95 -4.17 37.24
CA GLU A 629 62.89 -3.38 36.43
C GLU A 629 63.41 -2.16 37.20
N LYS A 630 62.55 -1.43 37.92
CA LYS A 630 62.98 -0.32 38.79
C LYS A 630 63.88 -0.79 39.93
N LEU A 631 63.61 -1.98 40.48
CA LEU A 631 64.43 -2.56 41.53
C LEU A 631 65.82 -2.93 40.99
N LEU A 632 65.89 -3.51 39.80
CA LEU A 632 67.14 -3.81 39.09
C LEU A 632 67.91 -2.53 38.72
N GLU A 633 67.24 -1.49 38.20
CA GLU A 633 67.85 -0.20 37.87
C GLU A 633 68.43 0.50 39.12
N ASN A 634 67.75 0.39 40.26
CA ASN A 634 68.24 0.90 41.54
C ASN A 634 69.45 0.07 42.05
N ILE A 635 69.45 -1.24 41.85
CA ILE A 635 70.60 -2.10 42.19
C ILE A 635 71.81 -1.77 41.30
N GLU A 636 71.60 -1.53 40.00
CA GLU A 636 72.67 -1.11 39.08
C GLU A 636 73.20 0.28 39.41
N LYS A 637 72.35 1.27 39.69
CA LYS A 637 72.77 2.59 40.18
C LYS A 637 73.56 2.51 41.48
N ASN A 638 73.16 1.65 42.40
CA ASN A 638 73.89 1.43 43.66
C ASN A 638 75.23 0.70 43.44
N LYS A 639 75.34 -0.18 42.43
CA LYS A 639 76.62 -0.78 42.03
C LYS A 639 77.56 0.24 41.38
N VAL A 640 77.04 1.13 40.54
CA VAL A 640 77.84 2.22 39.91
C VAL A 640 78.29 3.23 40.97
N LEU A 641 77.46 3.56 41.95
CA LEU A 641 77.88 4.37 43.11
C LEU A 641 79.00 3.68 43.91
N LYS A 642 78.89 2.36 44.16
CA LYS A 642 79.93 1.59 44.86
C LYS A 642 81.25 1.50 44.08
N GLN A 643 81.21 1.36 42.76
CA GLN A 643 82.43 1.40 41.93
C GLN A 643 83.07 2.79 41.86
N SER A 644 82.28 3.87 42.01
CA SER A 644 82.83 5.23 42.13
C SER A 644 83.44 5.53 43.52
N THR A 645 83.00 4.84 44.57
CA THR A 645 83.61 4.94 45.91
C THR A 645 84.84 4.05 46.09
N ASP A 646 84.90 2.89 45.43
CA ASP A 646 86.07 2.01 45.47
C ASP A 646 87.24 2.52 44.59
N GLY A 647 87.00 3.46 43.67
CA GLY A 647 88.04 4.16 42.91
C GLY A 647 88.78 5.25 43.68
N VAL A 648 88.23 5.71 44.82
CA VAL A 648 88.82 6.79 45.64
C VAL A 648 89.53 6.22 46.89
N ALA A 649 89.24 4.97 47.28
CA ALA A 649 89.82 4.34 48.47
C ALA A 649 91.25 3.78 48.30
N THR A 650 91.94 4.04 47.17
CA THR A 650 93.34 3.57 46.96
C THR A 650 94.39 4.69 46.96
N GLU A 651 94.01 5.96 47.19
CA GLU A 651 95.00 7.07 47.27
C GLU A 651 95.06 7.78 48.64
N GLU A 652 94.16 7.52 49.59
CA GLU A 652 94.16 8.17 50.92
C GLU A 652 94.61 7.23 52.05
N ASN A 653 95.73 6.51 51.88
CA ASN A 653 96.31 5.73 52.97
C ASN A 653 97.84 5.86 53.06
N GLN A 654 98.36 7.05 52.77
CA GLN A 654 99.72 7.47 53.11
C GLN A 654 99.75 8.95 53.49
N GLN A 655 99.18 9.30 54.65
CA GLN A 655 99.62 10.40 55.51
C GLN A 655 98.57 10.64 56.59
N GLU A 656 98.75 10.01 57.75
CA GLU A 656 98.57 10.63 59.07
C GLU A 656 98.50 9.53 60.12
N GLN A 657 99.60 9.33 60.85
CA GLN A 657 99.65 9.55 62.30
C GLN A 657 100.93 8.95 62.87
N LEU A 658 101.90 9.84 63.06
CA LEU A 658 103.04 9.64 63.94
C LEU A 658 102.81 10.48 65.20
N ALA A 659 103.08 9.84 66.34
CA ALA A 659 103.31 10.40 67.68
C ALA A 659 102.07 10.66 68.57
N LYS A 660 101.79 9.75 69.51
CA LYS A 660 102.48 9.66 70.83
C LYS A 660 101.99 8.45 71.65
N GLU A 661 102.97 7.72 72.19
CA GLU A 661 102.93 6.61 73.17
C GLU A 661 102.90 7.15 74.64
N PRO A 662 102.89 6.32 75.72
CA PRO A 662 101.89 5.37 76.26
C PRO A 662 101.69 5.70 77.79
N PRO A 663 101.35 4.82 78.79
CA PRO A 663 101.16 3.36 78.79
C PRO A 663 100.03 2.79 79.70
N ASP A 664 100.02 1.45 79.72
CA ASP A 664 99.59 0.52 80.78
C ASP A 664 98.25 -0.24 80.65
N GLU A 665 98.42 -1.51 80.27
CA GLU A 665 98.13 -2.69 81.10
C GLU A 665 96.69 -2.89 81.62
N LYS A 666 95.95 -3.83 80.99
CA LYS A 666 95.49 -5.12 81.59
C LYS A 666 94.37 -5.80 80.77
N ILE A 667 94.70 -7.01 80.31
CA ILE A 667 94.07 -8.32 80.60
C ILE A 667 92.53 -8.41 80.73
N ASN A 668 92.03 -9.54 80.17
CA ASN A 668 90.77 -10.28 80.41
C ASN A 668 89.55 -9.90 79.56
N GLU A 669 89.11 -10.76 78.64
CA GLU A 669 88.44 -12.08 78.77
C GLU A 669 86.91 -11.95 78.55
N ALA A 670 86.46 -12.68 77.53
CA ALA A 670 85.28 -13.55 77.52
C ALA A 670 83.84 -12.98 77.63
N ALA A 671 83.05 -13.42 76.64
CA ALA A 671 81.64 -13.85 76.69
C ALA A 671 80.58 -12.76 76.95
N GLN A 672 79.40 -12.77 76.31
CA GLN A 672 78.58 -13.85 75.73
C GLN A 672 77.94 -13.43 74.42
#